data_AF-A0A7Y6DZW9-F1
#
_entry.id   AF-A0A7Y6DZW9-F1
#
_cell.length_a   1.000
_cell.length_b   1.000
_cell.length_c   1.000
_cell.angle_alpha   90.00
_cell.angle_beta   90.00
_cell.angle_gamma   90.00
#
_symmetry.space_group_name_H-M   'P 1'
#
loop_
_entity.id
_entity.type
_entity.pdbx_description
1 polymer ?
#
loop_
_entity_poly.entity_id
_entity_poly.type
_entity_poly.pdbx_seq_one_letter_code
_entity_poly.pdbx_strand_id
1 'polypeptide(L)'
;RIEDLDARFPELDDFRDALAAKRAEVEDAFAARRQHLLDERVRHTTRLMESSGRILDSARRRATAFRTLDDIDAYFAADPLLAKVRRTITELHELGEQVGAEELESRLKAARQHAARALRDRTELSGDDSALVRLGRHRFAVTTQTANLTLAPHDDGMAFALTSTDYRRPVTDPDFTATRRFWTQTLPSESPQVYRAEYLAGRLLAEHDVAALGETDLASLVRRTAESAPDEGYERGVHDHDAHLILAALLRLRASVGLLRYPSAERAAAQLLWSHGEDPRIRQEWQWRARSLARARDAFGPDPAIDALRTEIALALRAFADRHDVLGGADPDLAADYLFEEIATTAGGFVSAGTARTLVEKFRHSVGDDAYADDLKRITGLVARRQLVEAWLGSYAAASGEPVAPGDLAEAVAIELSPDLPRYPGTAETHETVGGLLGSHPRIDRGRLSVRIDELLTRTRDFHIRHVPAFRAYQVQRRSLITMERDRLRIDEHRAAVPTTFVRNRLIDEVYLPLIGDNLAKQLGAAGTAKRTDNHGLLLLISPPGYGKTTLVEYVAERLGLLLVKVDGPALGHAVTSLDPAEAPNATARREVEKINFALEAGNNVLLYLDDIQHTSPELLQKFIPLCDAQRRIAGVRDGQAHTHDLRGKRFAVVMSGNPYTEAGRAFRVPDMLANRADVWNLGDVLAGRQDVFALSFIENALTSSPVLATLADRGRGDLDLLLRWARHGEAPRPDLLGHACPPAELDRILAVLRKLLAARDTVLTVNRAYMDSAAQADESRTEPPFRLQGSYRNMNRIAERVQPAMNHTELDAVITDHYTAEAQTLAGDAEANLLKLGEIRGLLTTEQAARWHAIKAACTATPRRA
;
A
#
# COMPACT_ATOMS: atom_id res chain seq x y z
N ARG A 1 6.07 51.92 -25.08
CA ARG A 1 6.88 50.71 -25.36
C ARG A 1 8.35 51.12 -25.42
N ILE A 2 9.30 50.26 -25.03
CA ILE A 2 10.74 50.55 -25.28
C ILE A 2 10.99 50.74 -26.78
N GLU A 3 10.20 50.07 -27.62
CA GLU A 3 10.12 50.24 -29.09
C GLU A 3 9.88 51.69 -29.55
N ASP A 4 9.20 52.51 -28.74
CA ASP A 4 8.92 53.91 -29.08
C ASP A 4 10.13 54.84 -28.80
N LEU A 5 11.14 54.34 -28.07
CA LEU A 5 12.36 55.09 -27.73
C LEU A 5 13.44 54.94 -28.81
N ASP A 6 13.53 53.78 -29.48
CA ASP A 6 14.41 53.55 -30.64
C ASP A 6 14.09 54.49 -31.81
N ALA A 7 12.81 54.80 -32.02
CA ALA A 7 12.35 55.69 -33.07
C ALA A 7 12.63 57.18 -32.79
N ARG A 8 12.92 57.55 -31.52
CA ARG A 8 13.07 58.95 -31.09
C ARG A 8 14.52 59.45 -31.04
N PHE A 9 15.51 58.56 -31.00
CA PHE A 9 16.94 58.94 -30.91
C PHE A 9 17.83 58.13 -31.87
N PRO A 10 17.74 58.37 -33.19
CA PRO A 10 18.44 57.54 -34.18
C PRO A 10 19.95 57.81 -34.34
N GLU A 11 20.51 58.87 -33.74
CA GLU A 11 21.87 59.36 -34.02
C GLU A 11 22.90 59.15 -32.90
N LEU A 12 22.59 58.37 -31.85
CA LEU A 12 23.49 58.12 -30.71
C LEU A 12 23.69 56.61 -30.50
N ASP A 13 24.75 56.04 -31.07
CA ASP A 13 25.02 54.59 -31.06
C ASP A 13 25.20 54.02 -29.64
N ASP A 14 25.86 54.73 -28.72
CA ASP A 14 26.02 54.31 -27.31
C ASP A 14 24.66 54.15 -26.56
N PHE A 15 23.63 54.88 -27.00
CA PHE A 15 22.30 54.84 -26.38
C PHE A 15 21.50 53.62 -26.86
N ARG A 16 21.77 53.13 -28.09
CA ARG A 16 21.13 51.93 -28.64
C ARG A 16 21.57 50.67 -27.93
N ASP A 17 22.86 50.54 -27.64
CA ASP A 17 23.39 49.36 -26.92
C ASP A 17 22.83 49.28 -25.50
N ALA A 18 22.73 50.41 -24.81
CA ALA A 18 22.09 50.48 -23.49
C ALA A 18 20.58 50.17 -23.54
N LEU A 19 19.88 50.63 -24.58
CA LEU A 19 18.45 50.34 -24.77
C LEU A 19 18.21 48.86 -25.11
N ALA A 20 19.06 48.26 -25.95
CA ALA A 20 19.03 46.85 -26.29
C ALA A 20 19.33 45.97 -25.08
N ALA A 21 20.33 46.33 -24.26
CA ALA A 21 20.61 45.66 -23.00
C ALA A 21 19.43 45.73 -22.02
N LYS A 22 18.78 46.90 -21.90
CA LYS A 22 17.61 47.05 -21.03
C LYS A 22 16.39 46.28 -21.56
N ARG A 23 16.23 46.19 -22.88
CA ARG A 23 15.20 45.37 -23.52
C ARG A 23 15.43 43.88 -23.23
N ALA A 24 16.65 43.40 -23.39
CA ALA A 24 17.02 42.02 -23.08
C ALA A 24 16.75 41.69 -21.60
N GLU A 25 17.15 42.57 -20.68
CA GLU A 25 16.89 42.41 -19.24
C GLU A 25 15.39 42.34 -18.92
N VAL A 26 14.57 43.18 -19.57
CA VAL A 26 13.10 43.17 -19.40
C VAL A 26 12.48 41.93 -20.02
N GLU A 27 12.90 41.52 -21.22
CA GLU A 27 12.46 40.29 -21.89
C GLU A 27 12.80 39.06 -21.04
N ASP A 28 14.00 38.99 -20.47
CA ASP A 28 14.45 37.93 -19.55
C ASP A 28 13.63 37.92 -18.26
N ALA A 29 13.35 39.08 -17.66
CA ALA A 29 12.51 39.17 -16.46
C ALA A 29 11.07 38.73 -16.72
N PHE A 30 10.49 39.10 -17.87
CA PHE A 30 9.15 38.63 -18.28
C PHE A 30 9.15 37.14 -18.62
N ALA A 31 10.21 36.62 -19.25
CA ALA A 31 10.38 35.20 -19.52
C ALA A 31 10.47 34.40 -18.22
N ALA A 32 11.29 34.84 -17.26
CA ALA A 32 11.42 34.23 -15.94
C ALA A 32 10.10 34.28 -15.15
N ARG A 33 9.39 35.42 -15.16
CA ARG A 33 8.07 35.54 -14.50
C ARG A 33 7.03 34.63 -15.16
N ARG A 34 7.02 34.54 -16.50
CA ARG A 34 6.16 33.63 -17.25
C ARG A 34 6.46 32.17 -16.91
N GLN A 35 7.74 31.80 -16.87
CA GLN A 35 8.17 30.45 -16.49
C GLN A 35 7.73 30.11 -15.07
N HIS A 36 7.92 31.02 -14.11
CA HIS A 36 7.49 30.81 -12.73
C HIS A 36 5.97 30.59 -12.61
N LEU A 37 5.16 31.40 -13.31
CA LEU A 37 3.70 31.22 -13.32
C LEU A 37 3.27 29.91 -13.99
N LEU A 38 3.99 29.48 -15.03
CA LEU A 38 3.75 28.17 -15.66
C LEU A 38 4.08 27.03 -14.68
N ASP A 39 5.20 27.11 -13.97
CA ASP A 39 5.61 26.11 -13.00
C ASP A 39 4.63 26.02 -11.82
N GLU A 40 4.15 27.16 -11.30
CA GLU A 40 3.11 27.20 -10.26
C GLU A 40 1.81 26.56 -10.74
N ARG A 41 1.39 26.86 -11.97
CA ARG A 41 0.19 26.27 -12.57
C ARG A 41 0.33 24.76 -12.72
N VAL A 42 1.44 24.28 -13.28
CA VAL A 42 1.72 22.84 -13.45
C VAL A 42 1.74 22.12 -12.10
N ARG A 43 2.37 22.71 -11.07
CA ARG A 43 2.34 22.14 -9.71
C ARG A 43 0.94 22.10 -9.12
N HIS A 44 0.12 23.11 -9.39
CA HIS A 44 -1.27 23.13 -8.93
C HIS A 44 -2.12 22.06 -9.62
N THR A 45 -2.10 21.99 -10.95
CA THR A 45 -2.85 20.98 -11.72
C THR A 45 -2.40 19.56 -11.37
N THR A 46 -1.09 19.34 -11.19
CA THR A 46 -0.57 18.02 -10.76
C THR A 46 -1.11 17.61 -9.39
N ARG A 47 -1.13 18.51 -8.40
CA ARG A 47 -1.70 18.21 -7.07
C ARG A 47 -3.19 17.91 -7.13
N LEU A 48 -3.94 18.62 -7.97
CA LEU A 48 -5.37 18.39 -8.20
C LEU A 48 -5.62 17.00 -8.81
N MET A 49 -4.82 16.63 -9.82
CA MET A 49 -4.85 15.31 -10.47
C MET A 49 -4.54 14.18 -9.48
N GLU A 50 -3.45 14.29 -8.70
CA GLU A 50 -3.06 13.27 -7.72
C GLU A 50 -4.08 13.12 -6.57
N SER A 51 -4.62 14.23 -6.07
CA SER A 51 -5.67 14.20 -5.05
C SER A 51 -6.93 13.53 -5.57
N SER A 52 -7.38 13.92 -6.78
CA SER A 52 -8.60 13.37 -7.39
C SER A 52 -8.45 11.91 -7.78
N GLY A 53 -7.28 11.52 -8.29
CA GLY A 53 -6.94 10.12 -8.58
C GLY A 53 -7.06 9.23 -7.34
N ARG A 54 -6.52 9.66 -6.19
CA ARG A 54 -6.65 8.93 -4.92
C ARG A 54 -8.11 8.80 -4.46
N ILE A 55 -8.91 9.85 -4.63
CA ILE A 55 -10.34 9.81 -4.31
C ILE A 55 -11.05 8.79 -5.21
N LEU A 56 -10.80 8.83 -6.53
CA LEU A 56 -11.40 7.91 -7.49
C LEU A 56 -11.03 6.44 -7.22
N ASP A 57 -9.78 6.17 -6.84
CA ASP A 57 -9.33 4.82 -6.50
C ASP A 57 -9.98 4.27 -5.22
N SER A 58 -10.25 5.15 -4.26
CA SER A 58 -11.04 4.81 -3.06
C SER A 58 -12.52 4.62 -3.41
N ALA A 59 -13.08 5.51 -4.23
CA ALA A 59 -14.47 5.46 -4.64
C ALA A 59 -14.80 4.20 -5.43
N ARG A 60 -13.91 3.77 -6.35
CA ARG A 60 -14.04 2.51 -7.09
C ARG A 60 -14.11 1.30 -6.15
N ARG A 61 -13.23 1.25 -5.14
CA ARG A 61 -13.21 0.17 -4.13
C ARG A 61 -14.47 0.15 -3.28
N ARG A 62 -14.97 1.33 -2.90
CA ARG A 62 -16.21 1.44 -2.13
C ARG A 62 -17.44 1.08 -2.97
N ALA A 63 -17.50 1.56 -4.21
CA ALA A 63 -18.62 1.36 -5.11
C ALA A 63 -18.85 -0.13 -5.43
N THR A 64 -17.76 -0.89 -5.61
CA THR A 64 -17.82 -2.34 -5.87
C THR A 64 -18.32 -3.16 -4.67
N ALA A 65 -18.32 -2.60 -3.45
CA ALA A 65 -18.82 -3.25 -2.25
C ALA A 65 -20.35 -3.14 -2.07
N PHE A 66 -21.02 -2.20 -2.75
CA PHE A 66 -22.48 -2.04 -2.66
C PHE A 66 -23.23 -3.27 -3.17
N ARG A 67 -24.48 -3.44 -2.71
CA ARG A 67 -25.32 -4.63 -2.99
C ARG A 67 -26.44 -4.37 -3.99
N THR A 68 -26.74 -3.11 -4.28
CA THR A 68 -27.81 -2.72 -5.22
C THR A 68 -27.32 -1.66 -6.20
N LEU A 69 -27.98 -1.56 -7.35
CA LEU A 69 -27.68 -0.53 -8.33
C LEU A 69 -28.06 0.85 -7.81
N ASP A 70 -29.17 0.95 -7.06
CA ASP A 70 -29.62 2.20 -6.44
C ASP A 70 -28.60 2.77 -5.46
N ASP A 71 -27.95 1.92 -4.64
CA ASP A 71 -26.89 2.36 -3.73
C ASP A 71 -25.69 2.93 -4.49
N ILE A 72 -25.30 2.28 -5.60
CA ILE A 72 -24.21 2.75 -6.46
C ILE A 72 -24.59 4.11 -7.05
N ASP A 73 -25.80 4.24 -7.57
CA ASP A 73 -26.28 5.46 -8.21
C ASP A 73 -26.39 6.61 -7.21
N ALA A 74 -26.93 6.36 -6.02
CA ALA A 74 -26.99 7.32 -4.92
C ALA A 74 -25.59 7.74 -4.46
N TYR A 75 -24.64 6.79 -4.34
CA TYR A 75 -23.26 7.08 -3.98
C TYR A 75 -22.59 8.01 -5.00
N PHE A 76 -22.71 7.71 -6.30
CA PHE A 76 -22.15 8.57 -7.34
C PHE A 76 -22.87 9.93 -7.43
N ALA A 77 -24.16 10.02 -7.08
CA ALA A 77 -24.91 11.27 -7.09
C ALA A 77 -24.55 12.18 -5.90
N ALA A 78 -24.53 11.65 -4.68
CA ALA A 78 -24.51 12.45 -3.44
C ALA A 78 -23.18 12.43 -2.66
N ASP A 79 -22.24 11.57 -3.04
CA ASP A 79 -20.82 11.52 -2.61
C ASP A 79 -20.14 12.89 -2.36
N PRO A 80 -19.85 13.38 -1.13
CA PRO A 80 -19.10 14.64 -0.97
C PRO A 80 -17.69 14.60 -1.60
N LEU A 81 -17.05 13.43 -1.59
CA LEU A 81 -15.73 13.25 -2.20
C LEU A 81 -15.83 13.21 -3.73
N LEU A 82 -16.86 12.58 -4.28
CA LEU A 82 -17.12 12.59 -5.72
C LEU A 82 -17.57 13.96 -6.23
N ALA A 83 -18.34 14.70 -5.43
CA ALA A 83 -18.65 16.11 -5.69
C ALA A 83 -17.40 16.99 -5.68
N LYS A 84 -16.41 16.68 -4.82
CA LYS A 84 -15.08 17.32 -4.87
C LYS A 84 -14.36 17.03 -6.18
N VAL A 85 -14.34 15.78 -6.66
CA VAL A 85 -13.73 15.43 -7.96
C VAL A 85 -14.38 16.20 -9.11
N ARG A 86 -15.71 16.28 -9.15
CA ARG A 86 -16.42 17.07 -10.18
C ARG A 86 -16.04 18.55 -10.16
N ARG A 87 -15.92 19.15 -8.97
CA ARG A 87 -15.43 20.53 -8.82
C ARG A 87 -14.00 20.69 -9.33
N THR A 88 -13.13 19.72 -9.03
CA THR A 88 -11.75 19.73 -9.55
C THR A 88 -11.71 19.59 -11.08
N ILE A 89 -12.60 18.81 -11.70
CA ILE A 89 -12.72 18.77 -13.17
C ILE A 89 -13.07 20.16 -13.72
N THR A 90 -14.04 20.86 -13.11
CA THR A 90 -14.37 22.25 -13.49
C THR A 90 -13.17 23.19 -13.32
N GLU A 91 -12.47 23.10 -12.19
CA GLU A 91 -11.27 23.90 -11.91
C GLU A 91 -10.15 23.65 -12.93
N LEU A 92 -9.93 22.40 -13.35
CA LEU A 92 -8.95 22.06 -14.39
C LEU A 92 -9.34 22.67 -15.76
N HIS A 93 -10.62 22.66 -16.13
CA HIS A 93 -11.08 23.35 -17.33
C HIS A 93 -10.82 24.87 -17.26
N GLU A 94 -11.08 25.51 -16.11
CA GLU A 94 -10.81 26.94 -15.90
C GLU A 94 -9.31 27.28 -15.98
N LEU A 95 -8.44 26.37 -15.54
CA LEU A 95 -6.98 26.53 -15.60
C LEU A 95 -6.37 26.25 -17.00
N GLY A 96 -7.18 25.77 -17.94
CA GLY A 96 -6.77 25.40 -19.29
C GLY A 96 -6.21 23.99 -19.43
N GLU A 97 -6.36 23.13 -18.42
CA GLU A 97 -5.85 21.76 -18.39
C GLU A 97 -6.91 20.75 -18.88
N GLN A 98 -7.23 20.85 -20.19
CA GLN A 98 -8.31 20.07 -20.83
C GLN A 98 -8.09 18.55 -20.72
N VAL A 99 -6.85 18.08 -20.97
CA VAL A 99 -6.52 16.65 -20.98
C VAL A 99 -6.72 16.03 -19.60
N GLY A 100 -6.26 16.69 -18.53
CA GLY A 100 -6.43 16.20 -17.17
C GLY A 100 -7.90 16.17 -16.73
N ALA A 101 -8.69 17.16 -17.14
CA ALA A 101 -10.12 17.20 -16.87
C ALA A 101 -10.87 16.03 -17.53
N GLU A 102 -10.62 15.79 -18.82
CA GLU A 102 -11.19 14.66 -19.58
C GLU A 102 -10.77 13.30 -19.02
N GLU A 103 -9.53 13.16 -18.54
CA GLU A 103 -9.04 11.94 -17.90
C GLU A 103 -9.85 11.63 -16.63
N LEU A 104 -10.02 12.63 -15.74
CA LEU A 104 -10.77 12.45 -14.49
C LEU A 104 -12.25 12.15 -14.74
N GLU A 105 -12.87 12.81 -15.73
CA GLU A 105 -14.26 12.54 -16.11
C GLU A 105 -14.42 11.10 -16.64
N SER A 106 -13.51 10.67 -17.50
CA SER A 106 -13.47 9.30 -18.04
C SER A 106 -13.29 8.27 -16.93
N ARG A 107 -12.39 8.51 -15.97
CA ARG A 107 -12.17 7.62 -14.81
C ARG A 107 -13.40 7.57 -13.89
N LEU A 108 -14.08 8.69 -13.67
CA LEU A 108 -15.30 8.73 -12.87
C LEU A 108 -16.42 7.89 -13.50
N LYS A 109 -16.64 8.04 -14.81
CA LYS A 109 -17.62 7.24 -15.57
C LYS A 109 -17.26 5.76 -15.56
N ALA A 110 -15.99 5.43 -15.80
CA ALA A 110 -15.50 4.06 -15.80
C ALA A 110 -15.68 3.39 -14.42
N ALA A 111 -15.46 4.11 -13.33
CA ALA A 111 -15.64 3.58 -11.97
C ALA A 111 -17.09 3.17 -11.70
N ARG A 112 -18.08 3.97 -12.13
CA ARG A 112 -19.51 3.65 -12.00
C ARG A 112 -19.88 2.43 -12.84
N GLN A 113 -19.50 2.41 -14.11
CA GLN A 113 -19.80 1.30 -15.03
C GLN A 113 -19.14 -0.01 -14.55
N HIS A 114 -17.92 0.07 -14.03
CA HIS A 114 -17.25 -1.08 -13.45
C HIS A 114 -17.98 -1.60 -12.20
N ALA A 115 -18.43 -0.72 -11.30
CA ALA A 115 -19.19 -1.11 -10.11
C ALA A 115 -20.52 -1.79 -10.45
N ALA A 116 -21.28 -1.24 -11.41
CA ALA A 116 -22.54 -1.83 -11.86
C ALA A 116 -22.35 -3.24 -12.46
N ARG A 117 -21.32 -3.40 -13.31
CA ARG A 117 -20.98 -4.71 -13.89
C ARG A 117 -20.48 -5.71 -12.85
N ALA A 118 -19.62 -5.27 -11.93
CA ALA A 118 -19.14 -6.12 -10.84
C ALA A 118 -20.29 -6.58 -9.92
N LEU A 119 -21.29 -5.73 -9.67
CA LEU A 119 -22.51 -6.11 -8.96
C LEU A 119 -23.29 -7.17 -9.73
N ARG A 120 -23.61 -6.91 -11.00
CA ARG A 120 -24.35 -7.86 -11.86
C ARG A 120 -23.68 -9.23 -11.89
N ASP A 121 -22.38 -9.26 -12.15
CA ASP A 121 -21.61 -10.49 -12.25
C ASP A 121 -21.64 -11.28 -10.94
N ARG A 122 -21.47 -10.59 -9.82
CA ARG A 122 -21.54 -11.19 -8.48
C ARG A 122 -22.92 -11.78 -8.22
N THR A 123 -24.00 -11.06 -8.53
CA THR A 123 -25.38 -11.57 -8.35
C THR A 123 -25.64 -12.80 -9.21
N GLU A 124 -25.23 -12.79 -10.48
CA GLU A 124 -25.46 -13.90 -11.41
C GLU A 124 -24.57 -15.14 -11.11
N LEU A 125 -23.34 -14.97 -10.63
CA LEU A 125 -22.40 -16.07 -10.34
C LEU A 125 -22.49 -16.60 -8.90
N SER A 126 -22.79 -15.75 -7.92
CA SER A 126 -22.75 -16.14 -6.50
C SER A 126 -24.09 -16.71 -6.03
N GLY A 127 -25.19 -16.37 -6.72
CA GLY A 127 -26.54 -16.66 -6.23
C GLY A 127 -26.77 -15.95 -4.90
N ASP A 128 -27.33 -16.67 -3.91
CA ASP A 128 -27.69 -16.12 -2.60
C ASP A 128 -26.51 -15.98 -1.62
N ASP A 129 -25.34 -16.57 -1.91
CA ASP A 129 -24.17 -16.58 -1.02
C ASP A 129 -22.98 -15.84 -1.63
N SER A 130 -22.73 -14.61 -1.17
CA SER A 130 -21.62 -13.76 -1.64
C SER A 130 -20.21 -14.31 -1.36
N ALA A 131 -20.06 -15.35 -0.53
CA ALA A 131 -18.78 -15.99 -0.26
C ALA A 131 -18.41 -17.07 -1.29
N LEU A 132 -19.32 -17.43 -2.19
CA LEU A 132 -19.14 -18.46 -3.20
C LEU A 132 -19.28 -17.88 -4.61
N VAL A 133 -18.50 -18.37 -5.56
CA VAL A 133 -18.67 -18.09 -7.00
C VAL A 133 -18.90 -19.40 -7.74
N ARG A 134 -19.95 -19.44 -8.57
CA ARG A 134 -20.29 -20.59 -9.41
C ARG A 134 -19.63 -20.47 -10.78
N LEU A 135 -18.78 -21.44 -11.13
CA LEU A 135 -18.23 -21.61 -12.49
C LEU A 135 -18.75 -22.95 -13.03
N GLY A 136 -19.70 -22.88 -13.98
CA GLY A 136 -20.46 -24.05 -14.43
C GLY A 136 -21.24 -24.73 -13.30
N ARG A 137 -20.98 -26.02 -13.06
CA ARG A 137 -21.60 -26.80 -11.98
C ARG A 137 -20.90 -26.66 -10.62
N HIS A 138 -19.70 -26.09 -10.60
CA HIS A 138 -18.85 -26.03 -9.40
C HIS A 138 -19.00 -24.69 -8.67
N ARG A 139 -18.89 -24.73 -7.34
CA ARG A 139 -18.86 -23.54 -6.47
C ARG A 139 -17.49 -23.42 -5.82
N PHE A 140 -16.94 -22.22 -5.77
CA PHE A 140 -15.63 -21.94 -5.21
C PHE A 140 -15.73 -20.90 -4.11
N ALA A 141 -15.00 -21.10 -3.01
CA ALA A 141 -14.89 -20.05 -1.99
C ALA A 141 -14.10 -18.86 -2.52
N VAL A 142 -14.57 -17.65 -2.28
CA VAL A 142 -13.93 -16.41 -2.76
C VAL A 142 -13.08 -15.80 -1.66
N THR A 143 -11.85 -15.40 -2.00
CA THR A 143 -11.02 -14.60 -1.10
C THR A 143 -11.35 -13.12 -1.30
N THR A 144 -11.98 -12.49 -0.32
CA THR A 144 -12.37 -11.07 -0.41
C THR A 144 -11.28 -10.10 0.04
N GLN A 145 -10.27 -10.60 0.77
CA GLN A 145 -9.14 -9.81 1.21
C GLN A 145 -8.11 -9.66 0.10
N THR A 146 -7.76 -8.42 -0.24
CA THR A 146 -6.68 -8.15 -1.17
C THR A 146 -5.34 -8.55 -0.56
N ALA A 147 -4.48 -9.16 -1.36
CA ALA A 147 -3.12 -9.49 -0.96
C ALA A 147 -2.38 -8.20 -0.56
N ASN A 148 -1.91 -8.15 0.67
CA ASN A 148 -1.21 -7.03 1.26
C ASN A 148 0.02 -7.53 2.02
N LEU A 149 1.13 -6.82 1.86
CA LEU A 149 2.37 -7.16 2.53
C LEU A 149 2.36 -6.57 3.94
N THR A 150 2.70 -7.41 4.91
CA THR A 150 2.76 -7.06 6.32
C THR A 150 4.01 -7.62 6.95
N LEU A 151 4.34 -7.14 8.15
CA LEU A 151 5.34 -7.77 9.00
C LEU A 151 4.61 -8.55 10.08
N ALA A 152 4.86 -9.86 10.15
CA ALA A 152 4.28 -10.77 11.11
C ALA A 152 5.38 -11.44 11.94
N PRO A 153 5.10 -11.82 13.20
CA PRO A 153 6.01 -12.64 13.99
C PRO A 153 6.35 -13.95 13.26
N HIS A 154 7.62 -14.33 13.27
CA HIS A 154 8.11 -15.58 12.71
C HIS A 154 9.31 -16.06 13.52
N ASP A 155 9.17 -17.22 14.17
CA ASP A 155 10.11 -17.74 15.16
C ASP A 155 10.45 -16.67 16.22
N ASP A 156 11.73 -16.35 16.42
CA ASP A 156 12.21 -15.32 17.35
C ASP A 156 12.26 -13.90 16.75
N GLY A 157 11.87 -13.75 15.47
CA GLY A 157 12.00 -12.53 14.68
C GLY A 157 10.70 -12.07 14.03
N MET A 158 10.85 -11.23 13.00
CA MET A 158 9.77 -10.79 12.13
C MET A 158 10.02 -11.26 10.70
N ALA A 159 8.96 -11.60 9.98
CA ALA A 159 9.01 -11.92 8.56
C ALA A 159 8.03 -11.06 7.78
N PHE A 160 8.41 -10.73 6.55
CA PHE A 160 7.47 -10.27 5.53
C PHE A 160 6.46 -11.38 5.27
N ALA A 161 5.18 -11.04 5.36
CA ALA A 161 4.07 -11.95 5.14
C ALA A 161 3.08 -11.32 4.17
N LEU A 162 2.77 -12.04 3.09
CA LEU A 162 1.70 -11.65 2.18
C LEU A 162 0.39 -12.29 2.68
N THR A 163 -0.63 -11.47 2.90
CA THR A 163 -1.92 -11.95 3.40
C THR A 163 -2.56 -12.95 2.42
N SER A 164 -3.27 -13.94 2.97
CA SER A 164 -3.94 -15.02 2.23
C SER A 164 -3.02 -15.96 1.43
N THR A 165 -1.70 -15.83 1.55
CA THR A 165 -0.71 -16.73 0.93
C THR A 165 0.27 -17.29 1.98
N ASP A 166 1.05 -18.27 1.56
CA ASP A 166 2.11 -18.90 2.37
C ASP A 166 3.44 -18.13 2.29
N TYR A 167 3.50 -17.03 1.54
CA TYR A 167 4.72 -16.23 1.39
C TYR A 167 5.21 -15.72 2.74
N ARG A 168 6.39 -16.18 3.17
CA ARG A 168 7.05 -15.74 4.41
C ARG A 168 8.53 -15.55 4.15
N ARG A 169 9.06 -14.35 4.42
CA ARG A 169 10.48 -14.07 4.27
C ARG A 169 11.03 -13.36 5.51
N PRO A 170 11.95 -13.98 6.27
CA PRO A 170 12.52 -13.36 7.46
C PRO A 170 13.16 -12.00 7.15
N VAL A 171 12.98 -11.03 8.05
CA VAL A 171 13.71 -9.76 8.00
C VAL A 171 15.09 -9.98 8.60
N THR A 172 16.14 -9.82 7.80
CA THR A 172 17.53 -10.03 8.22
C THR A 172 18.28 -8.73 8.54
N ASP A 173 17.59 -7.59 8.50
CA ASP A 173 18.17 -6.27 8.80
C ASP A 173 18.56 -6.17 10.30
N PRO A 174 19.86 -6.00 10.63
CA PRO A 174 20.32 -5.88 12.01
C PRO A 174 19.76 -4.63 12.72
N ASP A 175 19.61 -3.52 12.00
CA ASP A 175 19.09 -2.27 12.57
C ASP A 175 17.62 -2.44 12.96
N PHE A 176 16.86 -3.18 12.15
CA PHE A 176 15.47 -3.51 12.50
C PHE A 176 15.39 -4.46 13.69
N THR A 177 16.33 -5.41 13.78
CA THR A 177 16.41 -6.35 14.92
C THR A 177 16.65 -5.61 16.24
N ALA A 178 17.44 -4.53 16.24
CA ALA A 178 17.65 -3.67 17.41
C ALA A 178 16.37 -3.00 17.94
N THR A 179 15.29 -2.97 17.14
CA THR A 179 13.98 -2.39 17.53
C THR A 179 13.04 -3.38 18.23
N ARG A 180 13.49 -4.60 18.57
CA ARG A 180 12.66 -5.69 19.15
C ARG A 180 11.73 -5.27 20.29
N ARG A 181 12.17 -4.34 21.15
CA ARG A 181 11.36 -3.79 22.26
C ARG A 181 10.05 -3.11 21.82
N PHE A 182 9.95 -2.71 20.56
CA PHE A 182 8.78 -2.01 20.01
C PHE A 182 7.83 -2.92 19.21
N TRP A 183 8.20 -4.18 18.95
CA TRP A 183 7.41 -5.05 18.05
C TRP A 183 5.99 -5.36 18.59
N THR A 184 5.83 -5.42 19.91
CA THR A 184 4.54 -5.64 20.58
C THR A 184 3.83 -4.33 20.94
N GLN A 185 4.50 -3.18 20.78
CA GLN A 185 3.93 -1.88 21.12
C GLN A 185 3.08 -1.36 19.95
N THR A 186 1.86 -0.93 20.27
CA THR A 186 0.89 -0.48 19.26
C THR A 186 0.87 1.04 19.11
N LEU A 187 1.03 1.78 20.21
CA LEU A 187 0.86 3.23 20.27
C LEU A 187 2.14 3.93 20.78
N PRO A 188 2.45 5.15 20.31
CA PRO A 188 3.57 5.92 20.82
C PRO A 188 3.36 6.38 22.26
N SER A 189 2.12 6.62 22.67
CA SER A 189 1.70 7.19 23.96
C SER A 189 1.56 6.17 25.09
N GLU A 190 1.80 4.88 24.83
CA GLU A 190 1.55 3.80 25.79
C GLU A 190 2.66 2.75 25.79
N SER A 191 3.02 2.32 26.99
CA SER A 191 3.86 1.13 27.25
C SER A 191 3.37 0.46 28.53
N PRO A 192 3.77 -0.79 28.85
CA PRO A 192 3.39 -1.43 30.12
C PRO A 192 3.72 -0.58 31.36
N GLN A 193 4.67 0.35 31.26
CA GLN A 193 5.11 1.25 32.32
C GLN A 193 4.44 2.63 32.29
N VAL A 194 3.86 3.06 31.17
CA VAL A 194 3.30 4.41 30.99
C VAL A 194 1.91 4.32 30.37
N TYR A 195 0.89 4.65 31.16
CA TYR A 195 -0.47 4.75 30.66
C TYR A 195 -0.66 6.02 29.82
N ARG A 196 -1.50 5.96 28.77
CA ARG A 196 -1.79 7.11 27.88
C ARG A 196 -2.19 8.37 28.64
N ALA A 197 -3.05 8.23 29.66
CA ALA A 197 -3.51 9.38 30.43
C ALA A 197 -2.41 9.99 31.33
N GLU A 198 -1.50 9.17 31.87
CA GLU A 198 -0.32 9.66 32.58
C GLU A 198 0.61 10.43 31.64
N TYR A 199 0.84 9.90 30.44
CA TYR A 199 1.65 10.57 29.42
C TYR A 199 1.04 11.92 29.02
N LEU A 200 -0.27 11.97 28.75
CA LEU A 200 -0.96 13.21 28.42
C LEU A 200 -0.89 14.24 29.57
N ALA A 201 -1.13 13.81 30.81
CA ALA A 201 -1.05 14.69 31.98
C ALA A 201 0.37 15.21 32.21
N GLY A 202 1.38 14.34 32.15
CA GLY A 202 2.79 14.70 32.31
C GLY A 202 3.26 15.67 31.21
N ARG A 203 2.86 15.43 29.96
CA ARG A 203 3.16 16.30 28.81
C ARG A 203 2.54 17.68 28.98
N LEU A 204 1.25 17.77 29.33
CA LEU A 204 0.58 19.05 29.57
C LEU A 204 1.24 19.86 30.68
N LEU A 205 1.65 19.18 31.77
CA LEU A 205 2.33 19.82 32.89
C LEU A 205 3.76 20.31 32.54
N ALA A 206 4.39 19.71 31.54
CA ALA A 206 5.71 20.13 31.03
C ALA A 206 5.62 21.25 29.99
N GLU A 207 4.57 21.25 29.14
CA GLU A 207 4.38 22.22 28.05
C GLU A 207 3.78 23.57 28.53
N HIS A 208 3.09 23.58 29.68
CA HIS A 208 2.38 24.76 30.18
C HIS A 208 2.92 25.22 31.54
N ASP A 209 2.85 26.52 31.78
CA ASP A 209 3.10 27.06 33.11
C ASP A 209 2.01 26.63 34.11
N VAL A 210 2.41 26.36 35.36
CA VAL A 210 1.52 25.86 36.41
C VAL A 210 0.46 26.89 36.76
N ALA A 211 0.82 28.18 36.81
CA ALA A 211 -0.13 29.25 37.09
C ALA A 211 -1.19 29.34 35.98
N ALA A 212 -0.77 29.28 34.72
CA ALA A 212 -1.67 29.26 33.56
C ALA A 212 -2.62 28.04 33.57
N LEU A 213 -2.13 26.87 33.98
CA LEU A 213 -2.97 25.67 34.14
C LEU A 213 -4.02 25.83 35.24
N GLY A 214 -3.71 26.53 36.33
CA GLY A 214 -4.64 26.80 37.43
C GLY A 214 -5.83 27.69 37.05
N GLU A 215 -5.67 28.56 36.04
CA GLU A 215 -6.69 29.49 35.56
C GLU A 215 -7.46 28.97 34.33
N THR A 216 -7.04 27.83 33.76
CA THR A 216 -7.62 27.26 32.54
C THR A 216 -8.70 26.22 32.87
N ASP A 217 -9.72 26.10 32.01
CA ASP A 217 -10.59 24.92 31.99
C ASP A 217 -9.77 23.67 31.58
N LEU A 218 -9.23 22.99 32.60
CA LEU A 218 -8.36 21.81 32.44
C LEU A 218 -9.03 20.70 31.63
N ALA A 219 -10.33 20.46 31.83
CA ALA A 219 -11.04 19.40 31.11
C ALA A 219 -11.11 19.71 29.62
N SER A 220 -11.44 20.95 29.25
CA SER A 220 -11.43 21.38 27.85
C SER A 220 -10.03 21.38 27.24
N LEU A 221 -9.00 21.77 27.98
CA LEU A 221 -7.61 21.74 27.51
C LEU A 221 -7.17 20.30 27.20
N VAL A 222 -7.31 19.39 28.16
CA VAL A 222 -6.94 17.97 28.02
C VAL A 222 -7.65 17.35 26.81
N ARG A 223 -8.97 17.57 26.67
CA ARG A 223 -9.75 17.05 25.55
C ARG A 223 -9.23 17.56 24.20
N ARG A 224 -8.98 18.87 24.06
CA ARG A 224 -8.46 19.44 22.80
C ARG A 224 -7.08 18.89 22.47
N THR A 225 -6.20 18.75 23.46
CA THR A 225 -4.86 18.20 23.26
C THR A 225 -4.91 16.74 22.82
N ALA A 226 -5.78 15.93 23.43
CA ALA A 226 -6.02 14.54 23.01
C ALA A 226 -6.56 14.47 21.57
N GLU A 227 -7.54 15.30 21.22
CA GLU A 227 -8.12 15.36 19.86
C GLU A 227 -7.10 15.82 18.80
N SER A 228 -6.13 16.65 19.18
CA SER A 228 -5.06 17.14 18.28
C SER A 228 -3.97 16.11 17.97
N ALA A 229 -3.94 14.98 18.71
CA ALA A 229 -2.91 13.95 18.62
C ALA A 229 -3.52 12.57 18.26
N PRO A 230 -4.10 12.41 17.05
CA PRO A 230 -4.80 11.19 16.67
C PRO A 230 -3.89 9.96 16.59
N ASP A 231 -2.58 10.14 16.38
CA ASP A 231 -1.59 9.07 16.38
C ASP A 231 -1.26 8.53 17.78
N GLU A 232 -1.64 9.26 18.83
CA GLU A 232 -1.48 8.85 20.24
C GLU A 232 -2.67 8.01 20.76
N GLY A 233 -3.69 7.74 19.94
CA GLY A 233 -4.71 6.72 20.22
C GLY A 233 -5.58 6.96 21.47
N TYR A 234 -5.88 8.21 21.79
CA TYR A 234 -6.78 8.54 22.91
C TYR A 234 -8.24 8.23 22.58
N GLU A 235 -8.85 7.40 23.42
CA GLU A 235 -10.30 7.17 23.45
C GLU A 235 -11.01 8.31 24.20
N ARG A 236 -11.94 8.97 23.49
CA ARG A 236 -12.73 10.10 23.99
C ARG A 236 -13.70 9.65 25.10
N GLY A 237 -13.74 10.40 26.19
CA GLY A 237 -14.53 10.10 27.39
C GLY A 237 -13.81 9.19 28.38
N VAL A 238 -12.68 8.59 28.00
CA VAL A 238 -11.89 7.69 28.87
C VAL A 238 -10.56 8.36 29.21
N HIS A 239 -9.70 8.59 28.23
CA HIS A 239 -8.34 9.05 28.49
C HIS A 239 -8.27 10.54 28.80
N ASP A 240 -9.17 11.35 28.25
CA ASP A 240 -9.31 12.77 28.60
C ASP A 240 -9.86 12.94 30.02
N HIS A 241 -10.82 12.12 30.42
CA HIS A 241 -11.30 12.05 31.80
C HIS A 241 -10.19 11.64 32.78
N ASP A 242 -9.51 10.53 32.51
CA ASP A 242 -8.42 10.03 33.35
C ASP A 242 -7.26 11.02 33.44
N ALA A 243 -6.85 11.62 32.32
CA ALA A 243 -5.74 12.56 32.29
C ALA A 243 -6.08 13.85 33.05
N HIS A 244 -7.34 14.30 33.02
CA HIS A 244 -7.80 15.41 33.83
C HIS A 244 -7.64 15.11 35.33
N LEU A 245 -8.07 13.93 35.80
CA LEU A 245 -7.95 13.54 37.21
C LEU A 245 -6.48 13.45 37.65
N ILE A 246 -5.63 12.85 36.82
CA ILE A 246 -4.19 12.73 37.08
C ILE A 246 -3.53 14.11 37.10
N LEU A 247 -3.82 14.97 36.12
CA LEU A 247 -3.27 16.33 36.06
C LEU A 247 -3.69 17.17 37.27
N ALA A 248 -4.95 17.07 37.71
CA ALA A 248 -5.43 17.77 38.90
C ALA A 248 -4.70 17.32 40.17
N ALA A 249 -4.42 16.02 40.33
CA ALA A 249 -3.61 15.50 41.43
C ALA A 249 -2.16 16.00 41.36
N LEU A 250 -1.55 15.99 40.17
CA LEU A 250 -0.20 16.51 39.96
C LEU A 250 -0.08 18.01 40.31
N LEU A 251 -1.09 18.82 39.96
CA LEU A 251 -1.12 20.24 40.32
C LEU A 251 -1.22 20.46 41.85
N ARG A 252 -2.05 19.67 42.54
CA ARG A 252 -2.14 19.71 44.02
C ARG A 252 -0.82 19.34 44.68
N LEU A 253 -0.21 18.23 44.26
CA LEU A 253 1.10 17.81 44.75
C LEU A 253 2.16 18.88 44.47
N ARG A 254 2.19 19.43 43.25
CA ARG A 254 3.18 20.45 42.85
C ARG A 254 3.09 21.74 43.66
N ALA A 255 1.90 22.11 44.14
CA ALA A 255 1.71 23.30 44.97
C ALA A 255 2.36 23.21 46.36
N SER A 256 2.58 22.01 46.90
CA SER A 256 3.09 21.81 48.27
C SER A 256 4.48 21.16 48.33
N VAL A 257 4.85 20.34 47.33
CA VAL A 257 6.04 19.48 47.37
C VAL A 257 7.37 20.22 47.22
N GLY A 258 7.35 21.46 46.72
CA GLY A 258 8.56 22.25 46.48
C GLY A 258 9.57 21.54 45.59
N LEU A 259 10.81 21.40 46.07
CA LEU A 259 11.90 20.69 45.37
C LEU A 259 11.91 19.18 45.60
N LEU A 260 11.01 18.64 46.43
CA LEU A 260 10.80 17.19 46.52
C LEU A 260 10.16 16.61 45.24
N ARG A 261 9.81 17.45 44.25
CA ARG A 261 9.39 17.04 42.90
C ARG A 261 10.51 16.42 42.06
N TYR A 262 11.78 16.62 42.43
CA TYR A 262 12.92 15.94 41.83
C TYR A 262 13.16 14.64 42.58
N PRO A 263 13.59 13.52 41.96
CA PRO A 263 13.75 12.27 42.70
C PRO A 263 14.94 12.32 43.68
N SER A 264 14.88 11.48 44.72
CA SER A 264 15.84 11.52 45.84
C SER A 264 17.29 11.25 45.41
N ALA A 265 17.51 10.43 44.38
CA ALA A 265 18.84 10.11 43.87
C ALA A 265 19.52 11.33 43.20
N GLU A 266 18.77 12.10 42.41
CA GLU A 266 19.24 13.33 41.77
C GLU A 266 19.56 14.40 42.81
N ARG A 267 18.74 14.51 43.86
CA ARG A 267 19.04 15.41 44.98
C ARG A 267 20.32 15.02 45.71
N ALA A 268 20.50 13.73 45.97
CA ALA A 268 21.71 13.19 46.59
C ALA A 268 22.96 13.49 45.77
N ALA A 269 22.93 13.23 44.46
CA ALA A 269 24.03 13.50 43.54
C ALA A 269 24.42 14.99 43.53
N ALA A 270 23.43 15.88 43.43
CA ALA A 270 23.64 17.32 43.49
C ALA A 270 24.26 17.78 44.82
N GLN A 271 23.80 17.23 45.95
CA GLN A 271 24.34 17.54 47.27
C GLN A 271 25.78 17.05 47.45
N LEU A 272 26.11 15.87 46.91
CA LEU A 272 27.46 15.32 46.95
C LEU A 272 28.42 16.14 46.08
N LEU A 273 28.03 16.51 44.86
CA LEU A 273 28.79 17.43 44.02
C LEU A 273 28.99 18.77 44.74
N TRP A 274 27.91 19.33 45.29
CA TRP A 274 27.98 20.60 46.00
C TRP A 274 28.90 20.54 47.20
N SER A 275 28.99 19.41 47.90
CA SER A 275 29.80 19.29 49.11
C SER A 275 31.28 18.97 48.83
N HIS A 276 31.55 18.14 47.82
CA HIS A 276 32.86 17.51 47.61
C HIS A 276 33.47 17.72 46.21
N GLY A 277 32.72 18.27 45.26
CA GLY A 277 33.11 18.28 43.85
C GLY A 277 33.95 19.49 43.42
N GLU A 278 33.42 20.70 43.59
CA GLU A 278 33.97 21.90 42.94
C GLU A 278 34.64 22.88 43.91
N ASP A 279 35.60 23.64 43.39
CA ASP A 279 36.26 24.75 44.10
C ASP A 279 35.16 25.66 44.72
N PRO A 280 35.27 26.02 46.02
CA PRO A 280 34.37 26.98 46.66
C PRO A 280 34.05 28.23 45.83
N ARG A 281 35.00 28.71 45.00
CA ARG A 281 34.81 29.85 44.09
C ARG A 281 33.80 29.56 42.98
N ILE A 282 33.88 28.38 42.35
CA ILE A 282 32.97 27.95 41.27
C ILE A 282 31.56 27.79 41.83
N ARG A 283 31.41 27.16 43.00
CA ARG A 283 30.10 27.01 43.68
C ARG A 283 29.46 28.38 43.97
N GLN A 284 30.27 29.34 44.42
CA GLN A 284 29.81 30.70 44.68
C GLN A 284 29.36 31.42 43.39
N GLU A 285 30.12 31.26 42.30
CA GLU A 285 29.76 31.82 41.00
C GLU A 285 28.44 31.22 40.47
N TRP A 286 28.28 29.89 40.53
CA TRP A 286 27.03 29.23 40.16
C TRP A 286 25.85 29.73 40.97
N GLN A 287 26.00 29.91 42.28
CA GLN A 287 24.93 30.44 43.12
C GLN A 287 24.54 31.86 42.73
N TRP A 288 25.52 32.73 42.45
CA TRP A 288 25.23 34.11 42.02
C TRP A 288 24.54 34.15 40.67
N ARG A 289 25.03 33.37 39.70
CA ARG A 289 24.41 33.25 38.37
C ARG A 289 23.00 32.69 38.47
N ALA A 290 22.79 31.59 39.20
CA ALA A 290 21.47 30.98 39.39
C ALA A 290 20.46 31.96 40.02
N ARG A 291 20.84 32.66 41.10
CA ARG A 291 19.97 33.68 41.73
C ARG A 291 19.65 34.85 40.79
N SER A 292 20.63 35.30 40.01
CA SER A 292 20.41 36.40 39.06
C SER A 292 19.49 35.97 37.92
N LEU A 293 19.72 34.78 37.36
CA LEU A 293 18.94 34.22 36.27
C LEU A 293 17.52 33.85 36.72
N ALA A 294 17.33 33.36 37.95
CA ALA A 294 15.99 33.12 38.51
C ALA A 294 15.19 34.42 38.63
N ARG A 295 15.82 35.51 39.12
CA ARG A 295 15.16 36.83 39.14
C ARG A 295 14.83 37.35 37.74
N ALA A 296 15.73 37.13 36.77
CA ALA A 296 15.48 37.49 35.38
C ALA A 296 14.29 36.69 34.81
N ARG A 297 14.22 35.39 35.09
CA ARG A 297 13.08 34.52 34.74
C ARG A 297 11.77 35.02 35.30
N ASP A 298 11.75 35.36 36.59
CA ASP A 298 10.54 35.80 37.27
C ASP A 298 10.07 37.18 36.78
N ALA A 299 11.00 38.05 36.33
CA ALA A 299 10.70 39.39 35.83
C ALA A 299 10.35 39.44 34.33
N PHE A 300 10.99 38.60 33.51
CA PHE A 300 10.97 38.73 32.04
C PHE A 300 10.59 37.45 31.29
N GLY A 301 10.40 36.33 31.99
CA GLY A 301 10.11 35.02 31.38
C GLY A 301 11.38 34.21 31.05
N PRO A 302 11.26 33.08 30.34
CA PRO A 302 12.35 32.12 30.14
C PRO A 302 13.61 32.73 29.50
N ASP A 303 14.79 32.40 30.06
CA ASP A 303 16.10 32.89 29.58
C ASP A 303 16.99 31.70 29.18
N PRO A 304 17.49 31.62 27.92
CA PRO A 304 18.39 30.57 27.47
C PRO A 304 19.68 30.41 28.30
N ALA A 305 20.09 31.45 29.02
CA ALA A 305 21.26 31.40 29.92
C ALA A 305 21.04 30.47 31.13
N ILE A 306 19.79 30.18 31.50
CA ILE A 306 19.46 29.17 32.50
C ILE A 306 19.86 27.77 32.02
N ASP A 307 19.53 27.45 30.77
CA ASP A 307 19.85 26.14 30.19
C ASP A 307 21.37 25.99 29.99
N ALA A 308 22.07 27.07 29.66
CA ALA A 308 23.54 27.08 29.61
C ALA A 308 24.17 26.76 30.98
N LEU A 309 23.68 27.38 32.06
CA LEU A 309 24.17 27.10 33.42
C LEU A 309 23.82 25.68 33.87
N ARG A 310 22.62 25.18 33.57
CA ARG A 310 22.24 23.79 33.86
C ARG A 310 23.14 22.80 33.11
N THR A 311 23.46 23.07 31.85
CA THR A 311 24.40 22.26 31.06
C THR A 311 25.80 22.24 31.67
N GLU A 312 26.29 23.40 32.12
CA GLU A 312 27.57 23.52 32.82
C GLU A 312 27.60 22.67 34.10
N ILE A 313 26.56 22.76 34.93
CA ILE A 313 26.40 21.96 36.14
C ILE A 313 26.29 20.46 35.81
N ALA A 314 25.55 20.09 34.76
CA ALA A 314 25.39 18.70 34.33
C ALA A 314 26.72 18.09 33.88
N LEU A 315 27.57 18.85 33.19
CA LEU A 315 28.93 18.43 32.82
C LEU A 315 29.80 18.21 34.05
N ALA A 316 29.72 19.09 35.05
CA ALA A 316 30.43 18.92 36.32
C ALA A 316 29.93 17.69 37.10
N LEU A 317 28.61 17.44 37.13
CA LEU A 317 28.01 16.23 37.69
C LEU A 317 28.54 14.97 37.02
N ARG A 318 28.61 14.93 35.68
CA ARG A 318 29.17 13.79 34.92
C ARG A 318 30.65 13.59 35.24
N ALA A 319 31.45 14.65 35.23
CA ALA A 319 32.87 14.56 35.57
C ALA A 319 33.10 14.10 37.01
N PHE A 320 32.28 14.56 37.95
CA PHE A 320 32.33 14.14 39.35
C PHE A 320 31.90 12.67 39.52
N ALA A 321 30.89 12.24 38.76
CA ALA A 321 30.46 10.86 38.68
C ALA A 321 31.56 9.93 38.19
N ASP A 322 32.22 10.27 37.09
CA ASP A 322 33.28 9.44 36.51
C ASP A 322 34.47 9.28 37.47
N ARG A 323 34.74 10.30 38.30
CA ARG A 323 35.83 10.28 39.30
C ARG A 323 35.49 9.51 40.57
N HIS A 324 34.22 9.48 40.99
CA HIS A 324 33.83 9.01 42.33
C HIS A 324 32.73 7.94 42.33
N ASP A 325 32.21 7.54 41.17
CA ASP A 325 31.14 6.55 40.99
C ASP A 325 29.83 6.90 41.72
N VAL A 326 29.59 8.19 41.97
CA VAL A 326 28.59 8.71 42.93
C VAL A 326 27.16 8.85 42.42
N LEU A 327 26.89 8.65 41.12
CA LEU A 327 25.53 8.90 40.60
C LEU A 327 24.54 7.80 40.94
N GLY A 328 24.96 6.55 41.12
CA GLY A 328 24.04 5.47 41.53
C GLY A 328 22.78 5.33 40.65
N GLY A 329 22.85 5.73 39.37
CA GLY A 329 21.71 5.74 38.44
C GLY A 329 20.94 7.07 38.32
N ALA A 330 21.33 8.13 39.03
CA ALA A 330 20.75 9.47 38.90
C ALA A 330 21.02 10.08 37.52
N ASP A 331 20.03 10.80 36.99
CA ASP A 331 20.16 11.56 35.74
C ASP A 331 20.92 12.89 35.99
N PRO A 332 22.12 13.11 35.39
CA PRO A 332 22.89 14.34 35.60
C PRO A 332 22.16 15.61 35.18
N ASP A 333 21.34 15.55 34.14
CA ASP A 333 20.62 16.73 33.65
C ASP A 333 19.48 17.08 34.63
N LEU A 334 18.79 16.08 35.17
CA LEU A 334 17.75 16.30 36.18
C LEU A 334 18.32 16.72 37.54
N ALA A 335 19.50 16.20 37.92
CA ALA A 335 20.24 16.63 39.10
C ALA A 335 20.77 18.07 38.95
N ALA A 336 21.19 18.48 37.75
CA ALA A 336 21.56 19.86 37.45
C ALA A 336 20.34 20.80 37.51
N ASP A 337 19.21 20.38 36.95
CA ASP A 337 17.93 21.09 37.05
C ASP A 337 17.57 21.33 38.52
N TYR A 338 17.65 20.29 39.37
CA TYR A 338 17.42 20.40 40.81
C TYR A 338 18.42 21.35 41.47
N LEU A 339 19.73 21.18 41.22
CA LEU A 339 20.76 22.00 41.87
C LEU A 339 20.58 23.47 41.53
N PHE A 340 20.28 23.80 40.27
CA PHE A 340 19.97 25.16 39.85
C PHE A 340 18.80 25.75 40.65
N GLU A 341 17.67 25.04 40.74
CA GLU A 341 16.50 25.54 41.48
C GLU A 341 16.79 25.68 42.99
N GLU A 342 17.56 24.76 43.58
CA GLU A 342 17.92 24.80 45.01
C GLU A 342 18.82 26.01 45.31
N ILE A 343 19.91 26.21 44.56
CA ILE A 343 20.86 27.30 44.82
C ILE A 343 20.32 28.69 44.40
N ALA A 344 19.33 28.71 43.51
CA ALA A 344 18.59 29.93 43.18
C ALA A 344 17.71 30.41 44.36
N THR A 345 17.32 29.52 45.28
CA THR A 345 16.50 29.90 46.44
C THR A 345 17.30 30.70 47.49
N THR A 346 16.56 31.45 48.31
CA THR A 346 17.10 32.21 49.45
C THR A 346 17.09 31.42 50.75
N ALA A 347 16.54 30.19 50.77
CA ALA A 347 16.32 29.38 51.96
C ALA A 347 17.61 28.92 52.67
N GLY A 348 18.78 29.06 52.04
CA GLY A 348 20.08 28.91 52.71
C GLY A 348 20.46 27.47 53.07
N GLY A 349 19.95 26.46 52.36
CA GLY A 349 20.29 25.04 52.55
C GLY A 349 19.70 24.14 51.46
N PHE A 350 19.78 22.83 51.65
CA PHE A 350 19.26 21.80 50.73
C PHE A 350 18.05 21.08 51.33
N VAL A 351 17.01 20.82 50.52
CA VAL A 351 15.86 20.03 50.98
C VAL A 351 16.30 18.60 51.30
N SER A 352 15.69 17.99 52.31
CA SER A 352 15.88 16.57 52.62
C SER A 352 14.54 15.89 52.90
N ALA A 353 14.28 14.78 52.20
CA ALA A 353 13.04 14.01 52.37
C ALA A 353 12.87 13.49 53.79
N GLY A 354 11.62 13.43 54.26
CA GLY A 354 11.29 12.88 55.59
C GLY A 354 11.74 11.43 55.77
N THR A 355 11.64 10.58 54.73
CA THR A 355 12.04 9.18 54.77
C THR A 355 13.55 9.02 54.95
N ALA A 356 14.36 9.72 54.15
CA ALA A 356 15.82 9.71 54.26
C ALA A 356 16.29 10.24 55.63
N ARG A 357 15.70 11.34 56.13
CA ARG A 357 16.03 11.86 57.47
C ARG A 357 15.67 10.87 58.58
N THR A 358 14.49 10.28 58.52
CA THR A 358 14.03 9.28 59.50
C THR A 358 14.95 8.05 59.51
N LEU A 359 15.39 7.60 58.33
CA LEU A 359 16.33 6.48 58.22
C LEU A 359 17.66 6.80 58.91
N VAL A 360 18.24 7.98 58.64
CA VAL A 360 19.50 8.42 59.27
C VAL A 360 19.35 8.58 60.78
N GLU A 361 18.26 9.20 61.25
CA GLU A 361 17.99 9.39 62.67
C GLU A 361 17.87 8.06 63.42
N LYS A 362 17.08 7.12 62.89
CA LYS A 362 16.94 5.78 63.49
C LYS A 362 18.24 4.97 63.44
N PHE A 363 18.99 5.07 62.34
CA PHE A 363 20.29 4.43 62.20
C PHE A 363 21.28 4.93 63.26
N ARG A 364 21.44 6.26 63.40
CA ARG A 364 22.33 6.86 64.41
C ARG A 364 21.94 6.43 65.83
N HIS A 365 20.64 6.41 66.13
CA HIS A 365 20.14 5.93 67.42
C HIS A 365 20.47 4.45 67.68
N SER A 366 20.48 3.62 66.64
CA SER A 366 20.73 2.17 66.75
C SER A 366 22.21 1.78 66.85
N VAL A 367 23.12 2.53 66.22
CA VAL A 367 24.55 2.17 66.15
C VAL A 367 25.35 2.71 67.34
N GLY A 368 24.91 3.81 67.95
CA GLY A 368 25.70 4.54 68.97
C GLY A 368 26.81 5.38 68.34
N ASP A 369 27.20 6.48 68.99
CA ASP A 369 27.90 7.59 68.32
C ASP A 369 29.41 7.40 68.05
N ASP A 370 30.09 6.37 68.58
CA ASP A 370 31.56 6.37 68.58
C ASP A 370 32.22 5.51 67.48
N ALA A 371 31.84 4.23 67.31
CA ALA A 371 32.60 3.31 66.44
C ALA A 371 32.46 3.63 64.94
N TYR A 372 31.22 3.79 64.46
CA TYR A 372 30.94 4.10 63.06
C TYR A 372 31.45 5.50 62.66
N ALA A 373 31.25 6.50 63.53
CA ALA A 373 31.69 7.86 63.25
C ALA A 373 33.22 7.98 63.21
N ASP A 374 33.93 7.26 64.10
CA ASP A 374 35.40 7.22 64.09
C ASP A 374 35.94 6.49 62.86
N ASP A 375 35.33 5.39 62.45
CA ASP A 375 35.70 4.69 61.21
C ASP A 375 35.48 5.59 59.99
N LEU A 376 34.35 6.29 59.91
CA LEU A 376 34.05 7.21 58.81
C LEU A 376 35.02 8.41 58.76
N LYS A 377 35.49 8.91 59.91
CA LYS A 377 36.51 9.98 59.99
C LYS A 377 37.90 9.51 59.55
N ARG A 378 38.26 8.25 59.80
CA ARG A 378 39.57 7.68 59.44
C ARG A 378 39.72 7.46 57.93
N ILE A 379 38.62 7.24 57.22
CA ILE A 379 38.63 7.07 55.76
C ILE A 379 38.66 8.45 55.08
N THR A 380 39.67 8.71 54.25
CA THR A 380 39.85 10.01 53.60
C THR A 380 39.24 10.10 52.20
N GLY A 381 39.15 8.99 51.47
CA GLY A 381 38.61 8.95 50.11
C GLY A 381 37.08 8.93 50.09
N LEU A 382 36.45 9.83 49.30
CA LEU A 382 34.99 9.93 49.19
C LEU A 382 34.33 8.61 48.77
N VAL A 383 34.91 7.90 47.82
CA VAL A 383 34.38 6.61 47.32
C VAL A 383 34.32 5.56 48.45
N ALA A 384 35.40 5.44 49.21
CA ALA A 384 35.48 4.49 50.33
C ALA A 384 34.56 4.90 51.49
N ARG A 385 34.45 6.20 51.78
CA ARG A 385 33.48 6.72 52.77
C ARG A 385 32.05 6.38 52.34
N ARG A 386 31.71 6.59 51.07
CA ARG A 386 30.38 6.27 50.53
C ARG A 386 30.07 4.78 50.66
N GLN A 387 30.97 3.90 50.20
CA GLN A 387 30.78 2.46 50.30
C GLN A 387 30.56 2.01 51.75
N LEU A 388 31.28 2.62 52.71
CA LEU A 388 31.07 2.35 54.13
C LEU A 388 29.65 2.79 54.56
N VAL A 389 29.26 4.03 54.29
CA VAL A 389 27.93 4.56 54.66
C VAL A 389 26.80 3.73 54.03
N GLU A 390 26.89 3.42 52.73
CA GLU A 390 25.93 2.57 52.01
C GLU A 390 25.83 1.17 52.62
N ALA A 391 26.97 0.56 52.96
CA ALA A 391 27.00 -0.77 53.59
C ALA A 391 26.37 -0.77 54.98
N TRP A 392 26.65 0.25 55.81
CA TRP A 392 26.09 0.38 57.15
C TRP A 392 24.59 0.67 57.12
N LEU A 393 24.14 1.64 56.32
CA LEU A 393 22.72 1.98 56.18
C LEU A 393 21.93 0.83 55.54
N GLY A 394 22.49 0.18 54.52
CA GLY A 394 21.88 -0.98 53.86
C GLY A 394 21.75 -2.19 54.79
N SER A 395 22.80 -2.49 55.56
CA SER A 395 22.77 -3.57 56.56
C SER A 395 21.77 -3.28 57.68
N TYR A 396 21.71 -2.02 58.13
CA TYR A 396 20.72 -1.58 59.11
C TYR A 396 19.29 -1.74 58.58
N ALA A 397 19.00 -1.24 57.38
CA ALA A 397 17.67 -1.36 56.76
C ALA A 397 17.24 -2.82 56.58
N ALA A 398 18.17 -3.69 56.15
CA ALA A 398 17.91 -5.12 56.03
C ALA A 398 17.62 -5.78 57.39
N ALA A 399 18.37 -5.41 58.44
CA ALA A 399 18.21 -5.96 59.79
C ALA A 399 16.94 -5.45 60.50
N SER A 400 16.54 -4.20 60.25
CA SER A 400 15.33 -3.60 60.83
C SER A 400 14.04 -4.01 60.11
N GLY A 401 14.16 -4.63 58.92
CA GLY A 401 13.02 -4.99 58.07
C GLY A 401 12.30 -3.77 57.49
N GLU A 402 12.93 -2.59 57.51
CA GLU A 402 12.38 -1.37 56.92
C GLU A 402 12.66 -1.35 55.41
N PRO A 403 11.63 -1.36 54.54
CA PRO A 403 11.85 -1.25 53.10
C PRO A 403 12.31 0.17 52.75
N VAL A 404 13.57 0.31 52.36
CA VAL A 404 14.15 1.58 51.92
C VAL A 404 14.23 1.61 50.39
N ALA A 405 13.62 2.62 49.78
CA ALA A 405 13.76 2.85 48.34
C ALA A 405 15.21 3.24 48.00
N PRO A 406 15.80 2.77 46.89
CA PRO A 406 17.19 3.08 46.52
C PRO A 406 17.51 4.58 46.51
N GLY A 407 16.57 5.42 46.05
CA GLY A 407 16.74 6.87 46.08
C GLY A 407 16.79 7.47 47.49
N ASP A 408 16.00 6.93 48.43
CA ASP A 408 16.00 7.40 49.81
C ASP A 408 17.28 6.96 50.54
N LEU A 409 17.81 5.77 50.20
CA LEU A 409 19.14 5.35 50.65
C LEU A 409 20.22 6.29 50.11
N ALA A 410 20.20 6.62 48.81
CA ALA A 410 21.16 7.55 48.22
C ALA A 410 21.14 8.92 48.90
N GLU A 411 19.95 9.46 49.20
CA GLU A 411 19.83 10.74 49.92
C GLU A 411 20.29 10.64 51.38
N ALA A 412 20.01 9.52 52.08
CA ALA A 412 20.54 9.26 53.42
C ALA A 412 22.07 9.19 53.43
N VAL A 413 22.67 8.57 52.41
CA VAL A 413 24.13 8.54 52.21
C VAL A 413 24.68 9.95 52.00
N ALA A 414 24.02 10.79 51.20
CA ALA A 414 24.41 12.18 51.01
C ALA A 414 24.29 13.02 52.31
N ILE A 415 23.32 12.72 53.17
CA ILE A 415 23.20 13.34 54.51
C ILE A 415 24.41 12.98 55.37
N GLU A 416 24.79 11.70 55.44
CA GLU A 416 25.92 11.22 56.25
C GLU A 416 27.29 11.72 55.75
N LEU A 417 27.47 11.81 54.43
CA LEU A 417 28.74 12.25 53.84
C LEU A 417 28.94 13.77 53.85
N SER A 418 27.86 14.53 54.05
CA SER A 418 27.86 16.00 54.03
C SER A 418 27.23 16.59 55.29
N PRO A 419 27.84 16.38 56.48
CA PRO A 419 27.29 16.82 57.76
C PRO A 419 27.26 18.35 57.91
N ASP A 420 28.21 19.06 57.28
CA ASP A 420 28.31 20.53 57.34
C ASP A 420 27.39 21.25 56.34
N LEU A 421 26.67 20.50 55.49
CA LEU A 421 25.77 21.08 54.51
C LEU A 421 24.48 21.56 55.20
N PRO A 422 24.13 22.86 55.13
CA PRO A 422 22.87 23.33 55.68
C PRO A 422 21.68 22.66 55.00
N ARG A 423 20.71 22.18 55.78
CA ARG A 423 19.56 21.40 55.30
C ARG A 423 18.25 21.90 55.91
N TYR A 424 17.15 21.77 55.18
CA TYR A 424 15.81 22.03 55.68
C TYR A 424 14.86 20.85 55.42
N PRO A 425 13.89 20.60 56.31
CA PRO A 425 12.99 19.46 56.19
C PRO A 425 11.95 19.67 55.07
N GLY A 426 11.87 18.73 54.13
CA GLY A 426 10.72 18.61 53.26
C GLY A 426 9.61 17.79 53.94
N THR A 427 8.46 18.41 54.24
CA THR A 427 7.36 17.79 55.00
C THR A 427 6.10 17.51 54.19
N ALA A 428 6.06 17.95 52.93
CA ALA A 428 4.92 17.76 52.05
C ALA A 428 4.78 16.32 51.56
N GLU A 429 3.54 15.88 51.35
CA GLU A 429 3.23 14.58 50.80
C GLU A 429 3.60 14.53 49.30
N THR A 430 4.40 13.54 48.89
CA THR A 430 4.91 13.39 47.51
C THR A 430 4.05 12.46 46.66
N HIS A 431 3.04 11.83 47.24
CA HIS A 431 2.19 10.84 46.58
C HIS A 431 0.70 11.11 46.84
N GLU A 432 -0.13 10.72 45.87
CA GLU A 432 -1.59 10.76 45.99
C GLU A 432 -2.17 9.53 45.27
N THR A 433 -3.24 8.94 45.79
CA THR A 433 -3.98 7.90 45.06
C THR A 433 -5.14 8.52 44.28
N VAL A 434 -5.02 8.52 42.96
CA VAL A 434 -6.09 8.97 42.05
C VAL A 434 -7.08 7.83 41.85
N GLY A 435 -8.35 8.06 42.14
CA GLY A 435 -9.44 7.10 41.90
C GLY A 435 -10.41 7.57 40.81
N GLY A 436 -11.31 6.68 40.39
CA GLY A 436 -12.33 7.00 39.38
C GLY A 436 -11.81 6.95 37.94
N LEU A 437 -10.71 6.22 37.71
CA LEU A 437 -10.14 6.01 36.39
C LEU A 437 -10.97 4.99 35.60
N LEU A 438 -11.17 5.27 34.32
CA LEU A 438 -12.00 4.48 33.40
C LEU A 438 -11.16 3.58 32.49
N GLY A 439 -9.89 3.92 32.26
CA GLY A 439 -9.01 3.18 31.37
C GLY A 439 -8.55 1.82 31.91
N SER A 440 -8.09 0.99 30.99
CA SER A 440 -7.49 -0.32 31.28
C SER A 440 -6.00 -0.28 31.02
N HIS A 441 -5.18 -0.46 32.06
CA HIS A 441 -3.73 -0.46 31.97
C HIS A 441 -3.12 -1.30 33.12
N PRO A 442 -1.97 -1.98 32.95
CA PRO A 442 -1.34 -2.79 34.00
C PRO A 442 -1.04 -2.05 35.33
N ARG A 443 -0.98 -0.72 35.30
CA ARG A 443 -0.72 0.12 36.48
C ARG A 443 -1.98 0.64 37.17
N ILE A 444 -3.16 0.38 36.61
CA ILE A 444 -4.44 0.72 37.22
C ILE A 444 -4.94 -0.51 37.98
N ASP A 445 -5.07 -0.37 39.30
CA ASP A 445 -5.69 -1.38 40.15
C ASP A 445 -7.11 -0.93 40.53
N ARG A 446 -8.12 -1.64 40.02
CA ARG A 446 -9.56 -1.38 40.30
C ARG A 446 -9.96 0.10 40.14
N GLY A 447 -9.53 0.73 39.04
CA GLY A 447 -9.82 2.14 38.74
C GLY A 447 -9.04 3.14 39.61
N ARG A 448 -7.96 2.71 40.26
CA ARG A 448 -7.07 3.53 41.09
C ARG A 448 -5.64 3.49 40.57
N LEU A 449 -4.95 4.61 40.68
CA LEU A 449 -3.54 4.77 40.34
C LEU A 449 -2.82 5.52 41.48
N SER A 450 -1.75 4.93 42.00
CA SER A 450 -0.86 5.63 42.91
C SER A 450 0.09 6.51 42.10
N VAL A 451 0.00 7.83 42.30
CA VAL A 451 0.84 8.83 41.64
C VAL A 451 1.87 9.33 42.64
N ARG A 452 3.16 9.22 42.31
CA ARG A 452 4.25 9.88 43.04
C ARG A 452 4.84 10.93 42.11
N ILE A 453 4.88 12.19 42.53
CA ILE A 453 5.12 13.31 41.60
C ILE A 453 6.52 13.27 40.96
N ASP A 454 7.56 12.98 41.72
CA ASP A 454 8.94 12.85 41.22
C ASP A 454 9.07 11.69 40.22
N GLU A 455 8.43 10.56 40.53
CA GLU A 455 8.48 9.33 39.74
C GLU A 455 7.73 9.50 38.42
N LEU A 456 6.48 9.97 38.48
CA LEU A 456 5.63 10.12 37.30
C LEU A 456 6.26 11.12 36.33
N LEU A 457 6.69 12.29 36.81
CA LEU A 457 7.26 13.32 35.94
C LEU A 457 8.55 12.85 35.28
N THR A 458 9.42 12.17 36.03
CA THR A 458 10.67 11.62 35.49
C THR A 458 10.38 10.55 34.44
N ARG A 459 9.50 9.58 34.75
CA ARG A 459 9.14 8.51 33.81
C ARG A 459 8.45 9.05 32.56
N THR A 460 7.51 9.99 32.68
CA THR A 460 6.83 10.54 31.49
C THR A 460 7.74 11.44 30.66
N ARG A 461 8.69 12.15 31.29
CA ARG A 461 9.73 12.94 30.59
C ARG A 461 10.65 12.01 29.80
N ASP A 462 11.16 10.96 30.44
CA ASP A 462 11.96 9.93 29.79
C ASP A 462 11.24 9.30 28.58
N PHE A 463 10.00 8.90 28.81
CA PHE A 463 9.15 8.33 27.78
C PHE A 463 8.94 9.31 26.61
N HIS A 464 8.70 10.59 26.89
CA HIS A 464 8.53 11.62 25.87
C HIS A 464 9.81 11.90 25.06
N ILE A 465 10.96 12.01 25.73
CA ILE A 465 12.21 12.47 25.09
C ILE A 465 12.96 11.32 24.42
N ARG A 466 12.93 10.11 24.99
CA ARG A 466 13.69 8.95 24.49
C ARG A 466 12.80 7.90 23.82
N HIS A 467 11.72 7.48 24.48
CA HIS A 467 10.91 6.35 24.00
C HIS A 467 10.03 6.69 22.80
N VAL A 468 9.28 7.79 22.86
CA VAL A 468 8.37 8.23 21.78
C VAL A 468 9.11 8.47 20.46
N PRO A 469 10.25 9.21 20.41
CA PRO A 469 11.00 9.40 19.18
C PRO A 469 11.59 8.09 18.66
N ALA A 470 12.10 7.22 19.54
CA ALA A 470 12.64 5.92 19.13
C ALA A 470 11.55 5.00 18.56
N PHE A 471 10.35 4.99 19.13
CA PHE A 471 9.20 4.26 18.59
C PHE A 471 8.75 4.83 17.24
N ARG A 472 8.71 6.16 17.08
CA ARG A 472 8.41 6.81 15.80
C ARG A 472 9.45 6.48 14.73
N ALA A 473 10.74 6.48 15.08
CA ALA A 473 11.82 6.05 14.18
C ALA A 473 11.64 4.58 13.74
N TYR A 474 11.30 3.70 14.67
CA TYR A 474 10.92 2.31 14.37
C TYR A 474 9.73 2.23 13.41
N GLN A 475 8.67 3.02 13.61
CA GLN A 475 7.51 3.01 12.70
C GLN A 475 7.88 3.43 11.28
N VAL A 476 8.78 4.41 11.13
CA VAL A 476 9.31 4.85 9.83
C VAL A 476 10.12 3.72 9.19
N GLN A 477 11.05 3.10 9.93
CA GLN A 477 11.85 1.99 9.45
C GLN A 477 10.98 0.79 9.03
N ARG A 478 10.01 0.41 9.86
CA ARG A 478 9.02 -0.65 9.58
C ARG A 478 8.29 -0.39 8.26
N ARG A 479 7.85 0.86 8.03
CA ARG A 479 7.16 1.25 6.81
C ARG A 479 8.09 1.19 5.60
N SER A 480 9.33 1.67 5.74
CA SER A 480 10.35 1.63 4.70
C SER A 480 10.63 0.19 4.24
N LEU A 481 10.81 -0.74 5.18
CA LEU A 481 11.03 -2.16 4.88
C LEU A 481 9.86 -2.78 4.11
N ILE A 482 8.62 -2.54 4.54
CA ILE A 482 7.43 -3.03 3.85
C ILE A 482 7.33 -2.45 2.43
N THR A 483 7.61 -1.16 2.25
CA THR A 483 7.60 -0.52 0.93
C THR A 483 8.67 -1.12 0.02
N MET A 484 9.91 -1.24 0.50
CA MET A 484 11.01 -1.82 -0.27
C MET A 484 10.70 -3.26 -0.73
N GLU A 485 10.15 -4.08 0.17
CA GLU A 485 9.81 -5.46 -0.17
C GLU A 485 8.58 -5.54 -1.08
N ARG A 486 7.59 -4.64 -0.91
CA ARG A 486 6.45 -4.53 -1.83
C ARG A 486 6.89 -4.16 -3.25
N ASP A 487 7.82 -3.22 -3.38
CA ASP A 487 8.35 -2.77 -4.67
C ASP A 487 9.22 -3.84 -5.32
N ARG A 488 10.00 -4.59 -4.52
CA ARG A 488 10.76 -5.76 -4.99
C ARG A 488 9.84 -6.83 -5.59
N LEU A 489 8.76 -7.15 -4.88
CA LEU A 489 7.78 -8.17 -5.29
C LEU A 489 6.76 -7.68 -6.31
N ARG A 490 6.68 -6.36 -6.55
CA ARG A 490 5.72 -5.73 -7.48
C ARG A 490 4.29 -6.23 -7.27
N ILE A 491 3.85 -6.34 -6.02
CA ILE A 491 2.58 -6.98 -5.64
C ILE A 491 1.38 -6.39 -6.41
N ASP A 492 1.44 -5.09 -6.75
CA ASP A 492 0.39 -4.43 -7.52
C ASP A 492 0.28 -4.94 -8.97
N GLU A 493 1.34 -5.47 -9.58
CA GLU A 493 1.33 -6.13 -10.90
C GLU A 493 0.65 -7.51 -10.86
N HIS A 494 0.53 -8.12 -9.68
CA HIS A 494 -0.07 -9.45 -9.49
C HIS A 494 -1.57 -9.41 -9.16
N ARG A 495 -2.18 -8.23 -9.26
CA ARG A 495 -3.63 -8.07 -9.12
C ARG A 495 -4.30 -8.33 -10.46
N ALA A 496 -5.26 -9.25 -10.47
CA ALA A 496 -6.14 -9.41 -11.61
C ALA A 496 -6.90 -8.10 -11.87
N ALA A 497 -6.79 -7.58 -13.09
CA ALA A 497 -7.42 -6.33 -13.51
C ALA A 497 -8.12 -6.56 -14.85
N VAL A 498 -9.43 -6.80 -14.80
CA VAL A 498 -10.21 -7.03 -16.01
C VAL A 498 -10.42 -5.70 -16.74
N PRO A 499 -10.13 -5.62 -18.05
CA PRO A 499 -10.37 -4.44 -18.86
C PRO A 499 -11.84 -3.99 -18.77
N THR A 500 -12.05 -2.68 -18.74
CA THR A 500 -13.40 -2.10 -18.73
C THR A 500 -14.18 -2.35 -20.03
N THR A 501 -13.56 -2.89 -21.07
CA THR A 501 -14.21 -3.30 -22.33
C THR A 501 -14.65 -4.77 -22.32
N PHE A 502 -14.25 -5.55 -21.33
CA PHE A 502 -14.66 -6.95 -21.24
C PHE A 502 -16.16 -7.05 -20.96
N VAL A 503 -16.84 -7.84 -21.78
CA VAL A 503 -18.25 -8.17 -21.62
C VAL A 503 -18.36 -9.67 -21.39
N ARG A 504 -18.93 -10.09 -20.25
CA ARG A 504 -19.26 -11.49 -20.02
C ARG A 504 -20.44 -11.88 -20.90
N ASN A 505 -20.10 -12.47 -22.04
CA ASN A 505 -21.01 -12.86 -23.08
C ASN A 505 -21.58 -14.27 -22.84
N ARG A 506 -22.58 -14.66 -23.64
CA ARG A 506 -23.24 -15.95 -23.51
C ARG A 506 -22.31 -17.14 -23.75
N LEU A 507 -21.33 -17.01 -24.62
CA LEU A 507 -20.32 -18.04 -24.88
C LEU A 507 -19.48 -18.33 -23.63
N ILE A 508 -19.07 -17.28 -22.92
CA ILE A 508 -18.32 -17.41 -21.68
C ILE A 508 -19.14 -18.19 -20.65
N ASP A 509 -20.41 -17.85 -20.46
CA ASP A 509 -21.24 -18.49 -19.43
C ASP A 509 -21.63 -19.94 -19.76
N GLU A 510 -22.00 -20.21 -21.02
CA GLU A 510 -22.50 -21.54 -21.39
C GLU A 510 -21.39 -22.54 -21.75
N VAL A 511 -20.21 -22.06 -22.15
CA VAL A 511 -19.12 -22.91 -22.66
C VAL A 511 -17.86 -22.74 -21.83
N TYR A 512 -17.30 -21.52 -21.74
CA TYR A 512 -15.96 -21.38 -21.17
C TYR A 512 -15.89 -21.51 -19.63
N LEU A 513 -16.81 -20.88 -18.88
CA LEU A 513 -16.83 -20.99 -17.42
C LEU A 513 -17.08 -22.43 -16.93
N PRO A 514 -17.95 -23.24 -17.56
CA PRO A 514 -18.05 -24.67 -17.22
C PRO A 514 -16.75 -25.44 -17.42
N LEU A 515 -16.05 -25.26 -18.54
CA LEU A 515 -14.79 -25.95 -18.84
C LEU A 515 -13.68 -25.57 -17.85
N ILE A 516 -13.54 -24.26 -17.59
CA ILE A 516 -12.58 -23.75 -16.61
C ILE A 516 -12.96 -24.22 -15.21
N GLY A 517 -14.25 -24.19 -14.87
CA GLY A 517 -14.76 -24.64 -13.58
C GLY A 517 -14.47 -26.11 -13.30
N ASP A 518 -14.63 -27.00 -14.29
CA ASP A 518 -14.30 -28.42 -14.16
C ASP A 518 -12.81 -28.66 -13.86
N ASN A 519 -11.90 -27.94 -14.53
CA ASN A 519 -10.47 -28.05 -14.25
C ASN A 519 -10.07 -27.40 -12.92
N LEU A 520 -10.54 -26.17 -12.64
CA LEU A 520 -10.23 -25.47 -11.40
C LEU A 520 -10.78 -26.21 -10.17
N ALA A 521 -11.88 -26.95 -10.30
CA ALA A 521 -12.37 -27.82 -9.24
C ALA A 521 -11.35 -28.93 -8.88
N LYS A 522 -10.58 -29.44 -9.85
CA LYS A 522 -9.48 -30.38 -9.61
C LYS A 522 -8.28 -29.67 -8.97
N GLN A 523 -7.95 -28.45 -9.39
CA GLN A 523 -6.74 -27.75 -8.91
C GLN A 523 -6.91 -27.08 -7.54
N LEU A 524 -8.04 -26.40 -7.32
CA LEU A 524 -8.30 -25.57 -6.14
C LEU A 524 -9.19 -26.28 -5.10
N GLY A 525 -9.97 -27.27 -5.55
CA GLY A 525 -11.07 -27.87 -4.79
C GLY A 525 -12.37 -27.07 -4.92
N ALA A 526 -13.50 -27.78 -5.01
CA ALA A 526 -14.84 -27.18 -4.99
C ALA A 526 -15.44 -27.18 -3.57
N ALA A 527 -16.31 -26.20 -3.28
CA ALA A 527 -17.06 -26.09 -2.03
C ALA A 527 -18.25 -27.09 -2.02
N GLY A 528 -18.53 -27.71 -0.87
CA GLY A 528 -19.63 -28.66 -0.65
C GLY A 528 -19.21 -30.11 -0.40
N THR A 529 -20.14 -31.06 -0.46
CA THR A 529 -19.95 -32.50 -0.19
C THR A 529 -19.10 -33.23 -1.25
N ALA A 530 -18.81 -32.58 -2.38
CA ALA A 530 -17.92 -33.07 -3.44
C ALA A 530 -16.47 -32.55 -3.29
N LYS A 531 -16.06 -32.16 -2.07
CA LYS A 531 -14.71 -31.66 -1.78
C LYS A 531 -13.70 -32.81 -1.85
N ARG A 532 -13.10 -32.99 -3.02
CA ARG A 532 -11.91 -33.83 -3.20
C ARG A 532 -10.73 -33.21 -2.45
N THR A 533 -9.97 -34.04 -1.74
CA THR A 533 -8.74 -33.63 -1.02
C THR A 533 -7.48 -33.81 -1.87
N ASP A 534 -7.59 -34.54 -2.99
CA ASP A 534 -6.55 -34.83 -3.97
C ASP A 534 -6.56 -33.77 -5.09
N ASN A 535 -6.11 -32.56 -4.76
CA ASN A 535 -5.96 -31.51 -5.77
C ASN A 535 -4.92 -31.93 -6.83
N HIS A 536 -5.24 -31.78 -8.12
CA HIS A 536 -4.39 -32.15 -9.25
C HIS A 536 -4.81 -31.36 -10.51
N GLY A 537 -4.04 -31.51 -11.58
CA GLY A 537 -4.34 -30.93 -12.88
C GLY A 537 -3.66 -29.60 -13.16
N LEU A 538 -3.62 -29.29 -14.45
CA LEU A 538 -3.12 -28.06 -15.07
C LEU A 538 -4.04 -27.77 -16.26
N LEU A 539 -4.45 -26.50 -16.44
CA LEU A 539 -5.29 -26.11 -17.56
C LEU A 539 -4.42 -25.63 -18.72
N LEU A 540 -4.62 -26.19 -19.91
CA LEU A 540 -3.96 -25.71 -21.12
C LEU A 540 -5.00 -25.20 -22.13
N LEU A 541 -5.04 -23.88 -22.35
CA LEU A 541 -5.97 -23.20 -23.26
C LEU A 541 -5.28 -22.91 -24.59
N ILE A 542 -5.71 -23.60 -25.65
CA ILE A 542 -5.28 -23.33 -27.02
C ILE A 542 -6.41 -22.61 -27.72
N SER A 543 -6.13 -21.52 -28.43
CA SER A 543 -7.10 -20.96 -29.37
C SER A 543 -6.40 -20.08 -30.40
N PRO A 544 -7.07 -19.68 -31.50
CA PRO A 544 -6.55 -18.64 -32.37
C PRO A 544 -6.32 -17.31 -31.62
N PRO A 545 -5.44 -16.43 -32.13
CA PRO A 545 -5.22 -15.11 -31.54
C PRO A 545 -6.51 -14.27 -31.52
N GLY A 546 -6.67 -13.46 -30.47
CA GLY A 546 -7.79 -12.52 -30.36
C GLY A 546 -9.13 -13.08 -29.86
N TYR A 547 -9.14 -14.30 -29.31
CA TYR A 547 -10.32 -14.95 -28.70
C TYR A 547 -10.51 -14.63 -27.20
N GLY A 548 -9.70 -13.75 -26.62
CA GLY A 548 -9.87 -13.28 -25.23
C GLY A 548 -9.40 -14.25 -24.13
N LYS A 549 -8.50 -15.20 -24.43
CA LYS A 549 -7.94 -16.17 -23.46
C LYS A 549 -7.41 -15.50 -22.19
N THR A 550 -6.49 -14.56 -22.38
CA THR A 550 -5.86 -13.77 -21.30
C THR A 550 -6.89 -13.07 -20.44
N THR A 551 -7.84 -12.39 -21.07
CA THR A 551 -8.89 -11.63 -20.38
C THR A 551 -9.84 -12.54 -19.61
N LEU A 552 -10.14 -13.73 -20.13
CA LEU A 552 -10.96 -14.74 -19.47
C LEU A 552 -10.26 -15.29 -18.21
N VAL A 553 -8.95 -15.56 -18.28
CA VAL A 553 -8.18 -16.03 -17.11
C VAL A 553 -8.07 -14.94 -16.05
N GLU A 554 -7.79 -13.70 -16.46
CA GLU A 554 -7.80 -12.52 -15.58
C GLU A 554 -9.16 -12.35 -14.90
N TYR A 555 -10.26 -12.51 -15.65
CA TYR A 555 -11.62 -12.47 -15.11
C TYR A 555 -11.87 -13.55 -14.07
N VAL A 556 -11.49 -14.80 -14.34
CA VAL A 556 -11.68 -15.89 -13.38
C VAL A 556 -10.85 -15.66 -12.11
N ALA A 557 -9.61 -15.19 -12.25
CA ALA A 557 -8.75 -14.88 -11.10
C ALA A 557 -9.33 -13.75 -10.23
N GLU A 558 -9.82 -12.67 -10.86
CA GLU A 558 -10.49 -11.56 -10.15
C GLU A 558 -11.72 -12.07 -9.39
N ARG A 559 -12.59 -12.85 -10.05
CA ARG A 559 -13.83 -13.37 -9.43
C ARG A 559 -13.57 -14.32 -8.28
N LEU A 560 -12.49 -15.09 -8.32
CA LEU A 560 -12.11 -16.00 -7.24
C LEU A 560 -11.28 -15.32 -6.13
N GLY A 561 -10.79 -14.10 -6.37
CA GLY A 561 -9.92 -13.38 -5.44
C GLY A 561 -8.52 -13.98 -5.33
N LEU A 562 -8.03 -14.61 -6.40
CA LEU A 562 -6.70 -15.22 -6.45
C LEU A 562 -5.63 -14.17 -6.78
N LEU A 563 -4.44 -14.32 -6.21
CA LEU A 563 -3.26 -13.59 -6.65
C LEU A 563 -2.87 -14.07 -8.04
N LEU A 564 -2.96 -13.21 -9.06
CA LEU A 564 -2.69 -13.57 -10.44
C LEU A 564 -1.23 -13.26 -10.77
N VAL A 565 -0.40 -14.30 -10.86
CA VAL A 565 0.98 -14.16 -11.32
C VAL A 565 1.03 -14.48 -12.80
N LYS A 566 1.05 -13.42 -13.62
CA LYS A 566 1.13 -13.52 -15.08
C LYS A 566 2.56 -13.53 -15.55
N VAL A 567 2.89 -14.53 -16.35
CA VAL A 567 4.19 -14.78 -16.94
C VAL A 567 4.06 -14.68 -18.45
N ASP A 568 4.94 -13.89 -19.06
CA ASP A 568 4.93 -13.60 -20.50
C ASP A 568 5.84 -14.58 -21.24
N GLY A 569 5.24 -15.43 -22.09
CA GLY A 569 5.95 -16.43 -22.88
C GLY A 569 7.01 -15.85 -23.83
N PRO A 570 6.68 -14.84 -24.67
CA PRO A 570 7.66 -14.10 -25.45
C PRO A 570 8.83 -13.55 -24.64
N ALA A 571 8.57 -13.02 -23.44
CA ALA A 571 9.60 -12.48 -22.55
C ALA A 571 10.53 -13.56 -21.96
N LEU A 572 10.01 -14.77 -21.69
CA LEU A 572 10.81 -15.94 -21.34
C LEU A 572 11.69 -16.39 -22.52
N GLY A 573 11.08 -16.50 -23.71
CA GLY A 573 11.72 -17.00 -24.91
C GLY A 573 12.06 -18.49 -24.87
N HIS A 574 12.64 -18.99 -25.96
CA HIS A 574 12.97 -20.42 -26.12
C HIS A 574 14.29 -20.85 -25.45
N ALA A 575 15.10 -19.91 -24.97
CA ALA A 575 16.41 -20.22 -24.38
C ALA A 575 16.34 -20.57 -22.88
N VAL A 576 15.25 -20.22 -22.20
CA VAL A 576 15.06 -20.57 -20.78
C VAL A 576 14.60 -22.02 -20.67
N THR A 577 15.35 -22.87 -19.97
CA THR A 577 15.05 -24.31 -19.82
C THR A 577 14.94 -24.77 -18.36
N SER A 578 15.20 -23.87 -17.40
CA SER A 578 15.15 -24.12 -15.96
C SER A 578 14.34 -23.06 -15.24
N LEU A 579 14.06 -23.30 -13.95
CA LEU A 579 13.40 -22.35 -13.05
C LEU A 579 14.40 -21.58 -12.18
N ASP A 580 15.69 -21.61 -12.54
CA ASP A 580 16.73 -20.82 -11.86
C ASP A 580 16.88 -19.45 -12.52
N PRO A 581 16.59 -18.33 -11.82
CA PRO A 581 16.81 -16.99 -12.33
C PRO A 581 18.26 -16.71 -12.76
N ALA A 582 19.25 -17.37 -12.15
CA ALA A 582 20.67 -17.19 -12.46
C ALA A 582 21.06 -17.77 -13.83
N GLU A 583 20.30 -18.75 -14.34
CA GLU A 583 20.53 -19.38 -15.65
C GLU A 583 19.80 -18.66 -16.79
N ALA A 584 19.00 -17.64 -16.49
CA ALA A 584 18.23 -16.91 -17.50
C ALA A 584 19.15 -16.08 -18.43
N PRO A 585 18.88 -16.05 -19.74
CA PRO A 585 19.79 -15.47 -20.75
C PRO A 585 19.87 -13.94 -20.71
N ASN A 586 18.88 -13.28 -20.14
CA ASN A 586 18.81 -11.82 -20.05
C ASN A 586 17.91 -11.37 -18.89
N ALA A 587 17.94 -10.08 -18.58
CA ALA A 587 17.18 -9.52 -17.46
C ALA A 587 15.66 -9.65 -17.61
N THR A 588 15.14 -9.67 -18.84
CA THR A 588 13.70 -9.83 -19.10
C THR A 588 13.24 -11.24 -18.79
N ALA A 589 13.93 -12.25 -19.34
CA ALA A 589 13.66 -13.66 -19.06
C ALA A 589 13.85 -13.98 -17.56
N ARG A 590 14.89 -13.41 -16.93
CA ARG A 590 15.13 -13.57 -15.50
C ARG A 590 13.94 -13.12 -14.66
N ARG A 591 13.35 -11.97 -15.00
CA ARG A 591 12.16 -11.44 -14.30
C ARG A 591 10.97 -12.39 -14.40
N GLU A 592 10.74 -12.98 -15.57
CA GLU A 592 9.65 -13.93 -15.75
C GLU A 592 9.87 -15.22 -14.95
N VAL A 593 11.11 -15.70 -14.82
CA VAL A 593 11.47 -16.82 -13.93
C VAL A 593 11.31 -16.44 -12.45
N GLU A 594 11.69 -15.22 -12.05
CA GLU A 594 11.46 -14.69 -10.69
C GLU A 594 9.97 -14.65 -10.34
N LYS A 595 9.09 -14.26 -11.28
CA LYS A 595 7.64 -14.32 -11.09
C LYS A 595 7.15 -15.75 -10.86
N ILE A 596 7.64 -16.73 -11.63
CA ILE A 596 7.28 -18.15 -11.42
C ILE A 596 7.69 -18.57 -10.00
N ASN A 597 8.93 -18.30 -9.58
CA ASN A 597 9.39 -18.65 -8.24
C ASN A 597 8.60 -17.94 -7.14
N PHE A 598 8.23 -16.66 -7.33
CA PHE A 598 7.36 -15.94 -6.41
C PHE A 598 5.98 -16.59 -6.29
N ALA A 599 5.35 -17.00 -7.39
CA ALA A 599 4.09 -17.73 -7.34
C ALA A 599 4.22 -19.01 -6.52
N LEU A 600 5.27 -19.80 -6.77
CA LEU A 600 5.54 -21.05 -6.06
C LEU A 600 5.79 -20.82 -4.56
N GLU A 601 6.47 -19.74 -4.19
CA GLU A 601 6.71 -19.36 -2.79
C GLU A 601 5.43 -18.84 -2.11
N ALA A 602 4.61 -18.07 -2.82
CA ALA A 602 3.31 -17.64 -2.33
C ALA A 602 2.37 -18.84 -2.09
N GLY A 603 2.43 -19.85 -2.96
CA GLY A 603 1.97 -21.23 -2.72
C GLY A 603 0.46 -21.45 -2.53
N ASN A 604 -0.30 -20.47 -2.05
CA ASN A 604 -1.70 -20.58 -1.68
C ASN A 604 -2.47 -19.32 -2.08
N ASN A 605 -3.71 -19.49 -2.51
CA ASN A 605 -4.55 -18.44 -3.12
C ASN A 605 -3.89 -17.77 -4.33
N VAL A 606 -3.22 -18.57 -5.19
CA VAL A 606 -2.47 -18.09 -6.37
C VAL A 606 -3.01 -18.74 -7.64
N LEU A 607 -3.10 -17.97 -8.72
CA LEU A 607 -3.24 -18.45 -10.08
C LEU A 607 -1.97 -18.06 -10.85
N LEU A 608 -1.14 -19.05 -11.19
CA LEU A 608 0.02 -18.88 -12.04
C LEU A 608 -0.43 -19.03 -13.51
N TYR A 609 -0.31 -17.95 -14.27
CA TYR A 609 -0.74 -17.90 -15.68
C TYR A 609 0.46 -17.71 -16.59
N LEU A 610 0.78 -18.71 -17.41
CA LEU A 610 1.80 -18.61 -18.45
C LEU A 610 1.09 -18.31 -19.78
N ASP A 611 1.25 -17.08 -20.26
CA ASP A 611 0.64 -16.63 -21.51
C ASP A 611 1.56 -16.89 -22.70
N ASP A 612 0.97 -17.10 -23.88
CA ASP A 612 1.68 -17.26 -25.15
C ASP A 612 2.83 -18.29 -25.11
N ILE A 613 2.55 -19.49 -24.55
CA ILE A 613 3.55 -20.55 -24.37
C ILE A 613 4.22 -21.02 -25.66
N GLN A 614 3.66 -20.71 -26.83
CA GLN A 614 4.27 -21.02 -28.12
C GLN A 614 5.65 -20.37 -28.33
N HIS A 615 6.00 -19.36 -27.52
CA HIS A 615 7.31 -18.70 -27.53
C HIS A 615 8.27 -19.21 -26.44
N THR A 616 7.87 -20.24 -25.68
CA THR A 616 8.67 -20.82 -24.58
C THR A 616 9.37 -22.11 -25.00
N SER A 617 10.35 -22.57 -24.21
CA SER A 617 11.00 -23.86 -24.47
C SER A 617 10.11 -25.04 -24.02
N PRO A 618 10.05 -26.13 -24.80
CA PRO A 618 9.47 -27.40 -24.36
C PRO A 618 10.01 -27.90 -23.02
N GLU A 619 11.31 -27.72 -22.78
CA GLU A 619 12.03 -28.16 -21.58
C GLU A 619 11.56 -27.42 -20.33
N LEU A 620 11.29 -26.11 -20.45
CA LEU A 620 10.71 -25.32 -19.36
C LEU A 620 9.29 -25.78 -19.04
N LEU A 621 8.45 -25.98 -20.06
CA LEU A 621 7.07 -26.45 -19.88
C LEU A 621 7.01 -27.81 -19.17
N GLN A 622 7.96 -28.70 -19.44
CA GLN A 622 8.05 -30.00 -18.77
C GLN A 622 8.29 -29.88 -17.25
N LYS A 623 8.86 -28.78 -16.75
CA LYS A 623 9.07 -28.57 -15.30
C LYS A 623 7.75 -28.48 -14.52
N PHE A 624 6.63 -28.18 -15.20
CA PHE A 624 5.30 -28.07 -14.59
C PHE A 624 4.52 -29.38 -14.56
N ILE A 625 4.99 -30.43 -15.25
CA ILE A 625 4.34 -31.76 -15.28
C ILE A 625 4.00 -32.29 -13.88
N PRO A 626 4.88 -32.19 -12.86
CA PRO A 626 4.56 -32.66 -11.51
C PRO A 626 3.33 -32.01 -10.85
N LEU A 627 2.89 -30.84 -11.34
CA LEU A 627 1.68 -30.18 -10.86
C LEU A 627 0.40 -30.76 -11.47
N CYS A 628 0.50 -31.48 -12.59
CA CYS A 628 -0.62 -32.21 -13.17
C CYS A 628 -1.03 -33.40 -12.29
N ASP A 629 -0.07 -33.98 -11.56
CA ASP A 629 -0.25 -35.17 -10.73
C ASP A 629 -0.64 -34.80 -9.28
N ALA A 630 -1.19 -35.76 -8.53
CA ALA A 630 -1.63 -35.55 -7.14
C ALA A 630 -0.49 -35.22 -6.15
N GLN A 631 0.78 -35.44 -6.54
CA GLN A 631 1.91 -35.09 -5.68
C GLN A 631 2.07 -33.58 -5.52
N ARG A 632 1.82 -32.81 -6.60
CA ARG A 632 1.94 -31.33 -6.68
C ARG A 632 3.22 -30.76 -6.06
N ARG A 633 4.36 -31.40 -6.32
CA ARG A 633 5.69 -30.94 -5.87
C ARG A 633 6.52 -30.50 -7.06
N ILE A 634 7.06 -29.29 -7.02
CA ILE A 634 7.85 -28.71 -8.10
C ILE A 634 9.14 -28.09 -7.56
N ALA A 635 10.23 -28.26 -8.31
CA ALA A 635 11.50 -27.61 -7.99
C ALA A 635 11.48 -26.15 -8.45
N GLY A 636 12.01 -25.24 -7.63
CA GLY A 636 12.20 -23.83 -7.93
C GLY A 636 13.43 -23.30 -7.19
N VAL A 637 13.59 -21.98 -7.16
CA VAL A 637 14.69 -21.31 -6.45
C VAL A 637 14.13 -20.30 -5.45
N ARG A 638 14.65 -20.37 -4.21
CA ARG A 638 14.31 -19.44 -3.12
C ARG A 638 15.61 -18.90 -2.52
N ASP A 639 15.73 -17.57 -2.46
CA ASP A 639 16.94 -16.87 -1.99
C ASP A 639 18.26 -17.41 -2.61
N GLY A 640 18.22 -17.77 -3.90
CA GLY A 640 19.37 -18.30 -4.63
C GLY A 640 19.71 -19.77 -4.36
N GLN A 641 18.89 -20.49 -3.60
CA GLN A 641 19.04 -21.92 -3.33
C GLN A 641 17.90 -22.73 -3.94
N ALA A 642 18.23 -23.94 -4.43
CA ALA A 642 17.24 -24.87 -4.94
C ALA A 642 16.25 -25.27 -3.83
N HIS A 643 14.96 -25.16 -4.11
CA HIS A 643 13.89 -25.45 -3.17
C HIS A 643 12.81 -26.30 -3.84
N THR A 644 12.21 -27.23 -3.10
CA THR A 644 11.06 -28.00 -3.60
C THR A 644 9.78 -27.47 -2.94
N HIS A 645 8.91 -26.87 -3.72
CA HIS A 645 7.63 -26.35 -3.26
C HIS A 645 6.59 -27.47 -3.23
N ASP A 646 5.94 -27.69 -2.08
CA ASP A 646 4.82 -28.61 -1.93
C ASP A 646 3.50 -27.83 -1.96
N LEU A 647 2.74 -28.03 -3.02
CA LEU A 647 1.48 -27.33 -3.29
C LEU A 647 0.26 -28.22 -3.09
N ARG A 648 0.43 -29.40 -2.46
CA ARG A 648 -0.66 -30.33 -2.22
C ARG A 648 -1.69 -29.74 -1.25
N GLY A 649 -2.97 -29.81 -1.64
CA GLY A 649 -4.08 -29.26 -0.85
C GLY A 649 -4.11 -27.74 -0.77
N LYS A 650 -3.16 -27.04 -1.39
CA LYS A 650 -3.14 -25.58 -1.48
C LYS A 650 -4.08 -25.10 -2.58
N ARG A 651 -4.59 -23.87 -2.45
CA ARG A 651 -5.36 -23.20 -3.50
C ARG A 651 -4.41 -22.57 -4.51
N PHE A 652 -3.72 -23.42 -5.26
CA PHE A 652 -2.77 -23.02 -6.30
C PHE A 652 -3.23 -23.57 -7.64
N ALA A 653 -3.52 -22.71 -8.61
CA ALA A 653 -3.87 -23.13 -9.96
C ALA A 653 -2.78 -22.73 -10.96
N VAL A 654 -2.55 -23.58 -11.96
CA VAL A 654 -1.74 -23.27 -13.13
C VAL A 654 -2.62 -23.27 -14.36
N VAL A 655 -2.55 -22.18 -15.11
CA VAL A 655 -3.15 -22.05 -16.42
C VAL A 655 -2.05 -21.70 -17.41
N MET A 656 -1.97 -22.43 -18.51
CA MET A 656 -1.12 -22.13 -19.65
C MET A 656 -2.04 -21.78 -20.82
N SER A 657 -1.68 -20.77 -21.60
CA SER A 657 -2.37 -20.44 -22.84
C SER A 657 -1.39 -20.34 -23.99
N GLY A 658 -1.86 -20.70 -25.18
CA GLY A 658 -1.07 -20.51 -26.38
C GLY A 658 -1.92 -20.49 -27.65
N ASN A 659 -1.22 -20.26 -28.75
CA ASN A 659 -1.77 -20.33 -30.09
C ASN A 659 -1.31 -21.65 -30.74
N PRO A 660 -2.18 -22.30 -31.53
CA PRO A 660 -1.82 -23.55 -32.24
C PRO A 660 -0.74 -23.33 -33.30
N TYR A 661 -0.53 -22.08 -33.73
CA TYR A 661 0.45 -21.68 -34.73
C TYR A 661 1.27 -20.49 -34.22
N THR A 662 2.54 -20.46 -34.60
CA THR A 662 3.47 -19.35 -34.35
C THR A 662 3.25 -18.21 -35.34
N GLU A 663 3.84 -17.03 -35.09
CA GLU A 663 3.77 -15.87 -36.00
C GLU A 663 4.30 -16.16 -37.41
N ALA A 664 5.25 -17.08 -37.52
CA ALA A 664 5.78 -17.57 -38.79
C ALA A 664 4.85 -18.57 -39.51
N GLY A 665 3.67 -18.86 -38.96
CA GLY A 665 2.72 -19.84 -39.50
C GLY A 665 3.09 -21.31 -39.24
N ARG A 666 4.15 -21.58 -38.45
CA ARG A 666 4.52 -22.96 -38.09
C ARG A 666 3.65 -23.47 -36.95
N ALA A 667 3.23 -24.73 -37.03
CA ALA A 667 2.48 -25.40 -35.97
C ALA A 667 3.31 -25.45 -34.68
N PHE A 668 2.74 -24.94 -33.58
CA PHE A 668 3.32 -25.12 -32.25
C PHE A 668 2.89 -26.47 -31.70
N ARG A 669 3.85 -27.31 -31.35
CA ARG A 669 3.59 -28.62 -30.75
C ARG A 669 3.82 -28.57 -29.25
N VAL A 670 2.74 -28.72 -28.50
CA VAL A 670 2.80 -28.92 -27.05
C VAL A 670 3.56 -30.23 -26.77
N PRO A 671 4.49 -30.27 -25.80
CA PRO A 671 5.21 -31.50 -25.46
C PRO A 671 4.24 -32.64 -25.13
N ASP A 672 4.40 -33.80 -25.78
CA ASP A 672 3.47 -34.94 -25.64
C ASP A 672 3.29 -35.36 -24.16
N MET A 673 4.35 -35.30 -23.36
CA MET A 673 4.28 -35.61 -21.92
C MET A 673 3.39 -34.65 -21.12
N LEU A 674 3.35 -33.37 -21.52
CA LEU A 674 2.49 -32.37 -20.90
C LEU A 674 1.05 -32.50 -21.43
N ALA A 675 0.88 -32.64 -22.75
CA ALA A 675 -0.43 -32.76 -23.38
C ALA A 675 -1.24 -33.97 -22.85
N ASN A 676 -0.57 -35.08 -22.54
CA ASN A 676 -1.21 -36.29 -22.01
C ASN A 676 -1.65 -36.18 -20.53
N ARG A 677 -1.15 -35.19 -19.79
CA ARG A 677 -1.41 -35.03 -18.35
C ARG A 677 -2.20 -33.77 -18.00
N ALA A 678 -2.05 -32.72 -18.79
CA ALA A 678 -2.82 -31.48 -18.65
C ALA A 678 -4.23 -31.65 -19.22
N ASP A 679 -5.19 -30.90 -18.70
CA ASP A 679 -6.50 -30.76 -19.33
C ASP A 679 -6.37 -29.74 -20.48
N VAL A 680 -6.18 -30.25 -21.71
CA VAL A 680 -6.01 -29.44 -22.91
C VAL A 680 -7.36 -29.11 -23.54
N TRP A 681 -7.64 -27.82 -23.71
CA TRP A 681 -8.85 -27.33 -24.37
C TRP A 681 -8.51 -26.42 -25.53
N ASN A 682 -8.91 -26.82 -26.74
CA ASN A 682 -8.91 -25.92 -27.90
C ASN A 682 -10.24 -25.16 -27.97
N LEU A 683 -10.25 -23.88 -27.60
CA LEU A 683 -11.49 -23.09 -27.56
C LEU A 683 -12.16 -22.94 -28.94
N GLY A 684 -11.44 -23.17 -30.04
CA GLY A 684 -12.03 -23.21 -31.38
C GLY A 684 -12.83 -24.49 -31.66
N ASP A 685 -12.32 -25.65 -31.22
CA ASP A 685 -12.93 -26.96 -31.50
C ASP A 685 -14.14 -27.25 -30.61
N VAL A 686 -14.14 -26.71 -29.37
CA VAL A 686 -15.25 -26.89 -28.41
C VAL A 686 -16.53 -26.16 -28.85
N LEU A 687 -16.50 -25.42 -29.96
CA LEU A 687 -17.65 -24.70 -30.52
C LEU A 687 -18.58 -25.59 -31.37
N ALA A 688 -18.27 -26.87 -31.56
CA ALA A 688 -19.11 -27.80 -32.30
C ALA A 688 -20.53 -27.88 -31.68
N GLY A 689 -21.56 -27.51 -32.45
CA GLY A 689 -22.95 -27.42 -31.99
C GLY A 689 -23.29 -26.14 -31.22
N ARG A 690 -22.34 -25.20 -31.09
CA ARG A 690 -22.49 -23.89 -30.43
C ARG A 690 -22.07 -22.73 -31.33
N GLN A 691 -22.07 -22.93 -32.66
CA GLN A 691 -21.61 -21.92 -33.63
C GLN A 691 -22.41 -20.61 -33.56
N ASP A 692 -23.71 -20.68 -33.29
CA ASP A 692 -24.55 -19.48 -33.15
C ASP A 692 -24.18 -18.65 -31.94
N VAL A 693 -23.84 -19.30 -30.82
CA VAL A 693 -23.41 -18.64 -29.57
C VAL A 693 -22.02 -18.01 -29.78
N PHE A 694 -21.15 -18.71 -30.52
CA PHE A 694 -19.87 -18.16 -30.93
C PHE A 694 -20.03 -16.93 -31.82
N ALA A 695 -20.87 -16.99 -32.85
CA ALA A 695 -21.16 -15.83 -33.71
C ALA A 695 -21.77 -14.68 -32.91
N LEU A 696 -22.68 -14.96 -31.98
CA LEU A 696 -23.28 -13.95 -31.10
C LEU A 696 -22.22 -13.22 -30.27
N SER A 697 -21.22 -13.94 -29.76
CA SER A 697 -20.16 -13.35 -28.92
C SER A 697 -19.38 -12.22 -29.59
N PHE A 698 -19.28 -12.20 -30.93
CA PHE A 698 -18.65 -11.09 -31.67
C PHE A 698 -19.48 -9.81 -31.58
N ILE A 699 -20.81 -9.91 -31.57
CA ILE A 699 -21.70 -8.77 -31.40
C ILE A 699 -21.71 -8.32 -29.93
N GLU A 700 -21.80 -9.27 -28.99
CA GLU A 700 -21.79 -8.96 -27.55
C GLU A 700 -20.51 -8.22 -27.14
N ASN A 701 -19.34 -8.63 -27.64
CA ASN A 701 -18.06 -7.93 -27.39
C ASN A 701 -17.97 -6.56 -28.08
N ALA A 702 -18.68 -6.35 -29.19
CA ALA A 702 -18.64 -5.10 -29.95
C ALA A 702 -19.58 -4.02 -29.40
N LEU A 703 -20.47 -4.35 -28.46
CA LEU A 703 -21.46 -3.40 -27.89
C LEU A 703 -20.79 -2.15 -27.34
N THR A 704 -19.73 -2.31 -26.55
CA THR A 704 -19.00 -1.18 -25.92
C THR A 704 -18.18 -0.37 -26.91
N SER A 705 -17.90 -0.92 -28.11
CA SER A 705 -17.15 -0.24 -29.17
C SER A 705 -18.04 0.61 -30.07
N SER A 706 -19.36 0.41 -30.05
CA SER A 706 -20.30 1.23 -30.81
C SER A 706 -20.91 2.32 -29.92
N PRO A 707 -20.79 3.61 -30.28
CA PRO A 707 -21.40 4.70 -29.51
C PRO A 707 -22.92 4.57 -29.36
N VAL A 708 -23.59 3.93 -30.33
CA VAL A 708 -25.04 3.71 -30.33
C VAL A 708 -25.43 2.53 -29.44
N LEU A 709 -24.60 1.50 -29.34
CA LEU A 709 -24.92 0.26 -28.61
C LEU A 709 -24.30 0.19 -27.22
N ALA A 710 -23.42 1.12 -26.85
CA ALA A 710 -22.70 1.07 -25.58
C ALA A 710 -23.63 1.00 -24.36
N THR A 711 -24.81 1.63 -24.44
CA THR A 711 -25.82 1.57 -23.37
C THR A 711 -26.44 0.18 -23.20
N LEU A 712 -26.42 -0.67 -24.23
CA LEU A 712 -26.92 -2.05 -24.17
C LEU A 712 -26.00 -2.96 -23.37
N ALA A 713 -24.72 -2.64 -23.23
CA ALA A 713 -23.77 -3.44 -22.45
C ALA A 713 -24.16 -3.49 -20.95
N ASP A 714 -24.83 -2.45 -20.47
CA ASP A 714 -25.33 -2.35 -19.09
C ASP A 714 -26.76 -2.91 -18.92
N ARG A 715 -27.47 -3.22 -20.02
CA ARG A 715 -28.86 -3.76 -20.00
C ARG A 715 -28.88 -5.29 -19.81
N GLY A 716 -30.06 -5.82 -19.46
CA GLY A 716 -30.30 -7.26 -19.35
C GLY A 716 -30.14 -7.98 -20.68
N ARG A 717 -29.67 -9.24 -20.68
CA ARG A 717 -29.42 -10.03 -21.91
C ARG A 717 -30.67 -10.20 -22.78
N GLY A 718 -31.84 -10.28 -22.15
CA GLY A 718 -33.11 -10.47 -22.84
C GLY A 718 -33.42 -9.36 -23.85
N ASP A 719 -33.02 -8.12 -23.56
CA ASP A 719 -33.22 -6.98 -24.46
C ASP A 719 -32.39 -7.15 -25.74
N LEU A 720 -31.12 -7.54 -25.62
CA LEU A 720 -30.25 -7.79 -26.78
C LEU A 720 -30.77 -8.94 -27.65
N ASP A 721 -31.24 -10.02 -27.04
CA ASP A 721 -31.80 -11.17 -27.75
C ASP A 721 -33.07 -10.80 -28.55
N LEU A 722 -33.93 -9.91 -27.99
CA LEU A 722 -35.08 -9.36 -28.71
C LEU A 722 -34.65 -8.47 -29.88
N LEU A 723 -33.73 -7.53 -29.63
CA LEU A 723 -33.23 -6.60 -30.64
C LEU A 723 -32.55 -7.33 -31.81
N LEU A 724 -31.77 -8.37 -31.53
CA LEU A 724 -31.13 -9.19 -32.56
C LEU A 724 -32.13 -10.01 -33.37
N ARG A 725 -33.21 -10.51 -32.75
CA ARG A 725 -34.30 -11.18 -33.47
C ARG A 725 -34.98 -10.23 -34.45
N TRP A 726 -35.34 -9.03 -34.01
CA TRP A 726 -35.94 -8.00 -34.88
C TRP A 726 -34.98 -7.54 -35.98
N ALA A 727 -33.68 -7.43 -35.67
CA ALA A 727 -32.67 -7.08 -36.66
C ALA A 727 -32.50 -8.17 -37.74
N ARG A 728 -32.48 -9.46 -37.36
CA ARG A 728 -32.27 -10.59 -38.28
C ARG A 728 -33.48 -10.93 -39.13
N HIS A 729 -34.66 -11.00 -38.52
CA HIS A 729 -35.85 -11.58 -39.16
C HIS A 729 -36.80 -10.52 -39.74
N GLY A 730 -36.49 -9.22 -39.57
CA GLY A 730 -37.36 -8.15 -40.03
C GLY A 730 -38.73 -8.13 -39.35
N GLU A 731 -38.87 -8.82 -38.21
CA GLU A 731 -40.07 -8.78 -37.39
C GLU A 731 -40.39 -7.35 -36.98
N ALA A 732 -41.69 -7.01 -36.94
CA ALA A 732 -42.15 -5.71 -36.47
C ALA A 732 -41.69 -5.50 -35.01
N PRO A 733 -40.91 -4.44 -34.70
CA PRO A 733 -40.42 -4.20 -33.36
C PRO A 733 -41.58 -4.04 -32.37
N ARG A 734 -41.45 -4.64 -31.18
CA ARG A 734 -42.41 -4.52 -30.07
C ARG A 734 -41.71 -3.92 -28.84
N PRO A 735 -41.58 -2.59 -28.76
CA PRO A 735 -40.78 -1.92 -27.74
C PRO A 735 -41.25 -2.21 -26.30
N ASP A 736 -42.52 -2.57 -26.14
CA ASP A 736 -43.17 -2.97 -24.89
C ASP A 736 -42.60 -4.25 -24.26
N LEU A 737 -41.91 -5.08 -25.06
CA LEU A 737 -41.25 -6.31 -24.57
C LEU A 737 -39.84 -6.06 -24.02
N LEU A 738 -39.28 -4.86 -24.20
CA LEU A 738 -37.97 -4.52 -23.65
C LEU A 738 -38.11 -4.23 -22.16
N GLY A 739 -37.16 -4.71 -21.36
CA GLY A 739 -37.09 -4.39 -19.92
C GLY A 739 -36.83 -2.90 -19.65
N HIS A 740 -36.29 -2.17 -20.64
CA HIS A 740 -36.03 -0.74 -20.57
C HIS A 740 -36.81 0.00 -21.65
N ALA A 741 -37.45 1.10 -21.26
CA ALA A 741 -38.12 2.00 -22.19
C ALA A 741 -37.10 2.52 -23.23
N CYS A 742 -37.38 2.26 -24.50
CA CYS A 742 -36.55 2.69 -25.61
C CYS A 742 -37.39 3.58 -26.54
N PRO A 743 -37.06 4.88 -26.68
CA PRO A 743 -37.74 5.77 -27.62
C PRO A 743 -37.68 5.21 -29.06
N PRO A 744 -38.72 5.39 -29.89
CA PRO A 744 -38.76 4.84 -31.25
C PRO A 744 -37.54 5.23 -32.11
N ALA A 745 -37.12 6.50 -32.06
CA ALA A 745 -35.97 6.98 -32.81
C ALA A 745 -34.63 6.37 -32.34
N GLU A 746 -34.50 6.04 -31.04
CA GLU A 746 -33.34 5.33 -30.52
C GLU A 746 -33.37 3.87 -30.97
N LEU A 747 -34.54 3.23 -30.92
CA LEU A 747 -34.74 1.85 -31.36
C LEU A 747 -34.39 1.65 -32.83
N ASP A 748 -34.84 2.54 -33.72
CA ASP A 748 -34.53 2.48 -35.14
C ASP A 748 -33.02 2.57 -35.41
N ARG A 749 -32.33 3.46 -34.68
CA ARG A 749 -30.86 3.60 -34.76
C ARG A 749 -30.15 2.34 -34.28
N ILE A 750 -30.59 1.75 -33.17
CA ILE A 750 -30.04 0.50 -32.63
C ILE A 750 -30.21 -0.63 -33.65
N LEU A 751 -31.42 -0.84 -34.18
CA LEU A 751 -31.71 -1.90 -35.14
C LEU A 751 -30.92 -1.70 -36.45
N ALA A 752 -30.79 -0.47 -36.92
CA ALA A 752 -30.00 -0.15 -38.12
C ALA A 752 -28.51 -0.49 -37.95
N VAL A 753 -27.93 -0.22 -36.78
CA VAL A 753 -26.53 -0.58 -36.47
C VAL A 753 -26.39 -2.09 -36.30
N LEU A 754 -27.28 -2.74 -35.54
CA LEU A 754 -27.22 -4.20 -35.34
C LEU A 754 -27.28 -4.97 -36.65
N ARG A 755 -28.15 -4.59 -37.60
CA ARG A 755 -28.20 -5.21 -38.95
C ARG A 755 -26.86 -5.14 -39.66
N LYS A 756 -26.20 -3.98 -39.60
CA LYS A 756 -24.88 -3.76 -40.22
C LYS A 756 -23.79 -4.57 -39.52
N LEU A 757 -23.79 -4.60 -38.18
CA LEU A 757 -22.82 -5.40 -37.42
C LEU A 757 -23.01 -6.91 -37.62
N LEU A 758 -24.24 -7.38 -37.83
CA LEU A 758 -24.50 -8.76 -38.20
C LEU A 758 -23.86 -9.12 -39.54
N ALA A 759 -24.02 -8.27 -40.56
CA ALA A 759 -23.38 -8.46 -41.86
C ALA A 759 -21.84 -8.41 -41.76
N ALA A 760 -21.29 -7.41 -41.06
CA ALA A 760 -19.86 -7.29 -40.84
C ALA A 760 -19.28 -8.49 -40.08
N ARG A 761 -19.98 -8.98 -39.06
CA ARG A 761 -19.63 -10.19 -38.32
C ARG A 761 -19.51 -11.39 -39.26
N ASP A 762 -20.45 -11.57 -40.17
CA ASP A 762 -20.43 -12.72 -41.08
C ASP A 762 -19.18 -12.70 -41.97
N THR A 763 -18.78 -11.51 -42.43
CA THR A 763 -17.48 -11.33 -43.10
C THR A 763 -16.30 -11.66 -42.19
N VAL A 764 -16.26 -11.11 -40.97
CA VAL A 764 -15.18 -11.36 -40.00
C VAL A 764 -15.05 -12.85 -39.67
N LEU A 765 -16.16 -13.55 -39.44
CA LEU A 765 -16.17 -14.99 -39.17
C LEU A 765 -15.71 -15.81 -40.37
N THR A 766 -16.00 -15.35 -41.59
CA THR A 766 -15.54 -16.04 -42.81
C THR A 766 -14.04 -15.84 -43.02
N VAL A 767 -13.52 -14.63 -42.79
CA VAL A 767 -12.07 -14.34 -42.77
C VAL A 767 -11.37 -15.21 -41.72
N ASN A 768 -11.94 -15.30 -40.51
CA ASN A 768 -11.40 -16.12 -39.44
C ASN A 768 -11.28 -17.60 -39.82
N ARG A 769 -12.32 -18.14 -40.46
CA ARG A 769 -12.33 -19.52 -40.93
C ARG A 769 -11.26 -19.75 -42.00
N ALA A 770 -11.19 -18.88 -42.99
CA ALA A 770 -10.16 -18.95 -44.03
C ALA A 770 -8.73 -18.87 -43.46
N TYR A 771 -8.53 -18.08 -42.41
CA TYR A 771 -7.26 -18.02 -41.69
C TYR A 771 -6.93 -19.35 -41.02
N MET A 772 -7.88 -19.92 -40.26
CA MET A 772 -7.67 -21.22 -39.61
C MET A 772 -7.43 -22.35 -40.61
N ASP A 773 -8.21 -22.41 -41.69
CA ASP A 773 -8.06 -23.40 -42.75
C ASP A 773 -6.68 -23.29 -43.42
N SER A 774 -6.25 -22.05 -43.73
CA SER A 774 -4.92 -21.77 -44.28
C SER A 774 -3.81 -22.13 -43.31
N ALA A 775 -3.98 -21.89 -42.00
CA ALA A 775 -2.96 -22.19 -40.99
C ALA A 775 -2.84 -23.70 -40.71
N ALA A 776 -3.94 -24.44 -40.80
CA ALA A 776 -3.96 -25.90 -40.63
C ALA A 776 -3.36 -26.65 -41.83
N GLN A 777 -3.27 -26.01 -43.00
CA GLN A 777 -2.75 -26.62 -44.21
C GLN A 777 -1.22 -26.70 -44.19
N ALA A 778 -0.68 -27.92 -44.33
CA ALA A 778 0.75 -28.16 -44.45
C ALA A 778 1.29 -27.53 -45.75
N ASP A 779 2.50 -26.95 -45.69
CA ASP A 779 3.09 -26.21 -46.81
C ASP A 779 3.24 -27.09 -48.06
N GLU A 780 3.50 -28.39 -47.92
CA GLU A 780 3.61 -29.35 -49.03
C GLU A 780 2.29 -29.53 -49.77
N SER A 781 1.17 -29.34 -49.08
CA SER A 781 -0.20 -29.54 -49.61
C SER A 781 -0.89 -28.25 -50.05
N ARG A 782 -0.22 -27.09 -49.95
CA ARG A 782 -0.80 -25.78 -50.31
C ARG A 782 -1.05 -25.64 -51.81
N THR A 783 -2.27 -25.25 -52.16
CA THR A 783 -2.72 -24.90 -53.53
C THR A 783 -2.82 -23.40 -53.77
N GLU A 784 -2.66 -22.59 -52.72
CA GLU A 784 -2.66 -21.13 -52.77
C GLU A 784 -1.72 -20.57 -51.68
N PRO A 785 -1.24 -19.30 -51.82
CA PRO A 785 -0.42 -18.66 -50.79
C PRO A 785 -1.10 -18.61 -49.42
N PRO A 786 -0.31 -18.51 -48.32
CA PRO A 786 -0.87 -18.45 -46.98
C PRO A 786 -1.75 -17.20 -46.76
N PHE A 787 -3.00 -17.45 -46.39
CA PHE A 787 -3.90 -16.42 -45.89
C PHE A 787 -3.61 -16.15 -44.40
N ARG A 788 -3.35 -14.89 -44.07
CA ARG A 788 -2.84 -14.38 -42.79
C ARG A 788 -3.72 -13.29 -42.16
N LEU A 789 -4.69 -12.73 -42.88
CA LEU A 789 -5.66 -11.79 -42.30
C LEU A 789 -6.55 -12.51 -41.29
N GLN A 790 -6.75 -11.90 -40.12
CA GLN A 790 -7.45 -12.55 -39.01
C GLN A 790 -8.85 -11.99 -38.81
N GLY A 791 -9.79 -12.85 -38.41
CA GLY A 791 -11.12 -12.42 -38.01
C GLY A 791 -11.32 -12.58 -36.51
N SER A 792 -10.86 -11.60 -35.72
CA SER A 792 -10.93 -11.65 -34.25
C SER A 792 -11.96 -10.69 -33.65
N TYR A 793 -12.18 -10.76 -32.33
CA TYR A 793 -12.96 -9.75 -31.61
C TYR A 793 -12.38 -8.34 -31.79
N ARG A 794 -11.05 -8.21 -31.90
CA ARG A 794 -10.40 -6.92 -32.14
C ARG A 794 -10.78 -6.34 -33.51
N ASN A 795 -10.83 -7.17 -34.55
CA ASN A 795 -11.28 -6.78 -35.88
C ASN A 795 -12.73 -6.29 -35.84
N MET A 796 -13.61 -7.06 -35.18
CA MET A 796 -15.01 -6.71 -35.06
C MET A 796 -15.22 -5.39 -34.31
N ASN A 797 -14.49 -5.17 -33.22
CA ASN A 797 -14.57 -3.94 -32.43
C ASN A 797 -14.13 -2.71 -33.24
N ARG A 798 -13.02 -2.82 -33.99
CA ARG A 798 -12.54 -1.75 -34.88
C ARG A 798 -13.52 -1.41 -36.00
N ILE A 799 -14.17 -2.43 -36.56
CA ILE A 799 -15.22 -2.20 -37.55
C ILE A 799 -16.43 -1.52 -36.89
N ALA A 800 -16.86 -2.00 -35.71
CA ALA A 800 -18.01 -1.46 -34.99
C ALA A 800 -17.87 0.01 -34.58
N GLU A 801 -16.65 0.47 -34.28
CA GLU A 801 -16.32 1.89 -34.01
C GLU A 801 -16.71 2.82 -35.16
N ARG A 802 -16.63 2.32 -36.41
CA ARG A 802 -16.86 3.10 -37.63
C ARG A 802 -18.29 2.97 -38.18
N VAL A 803 -19.09 2.04 -37.68
CA VAL A 803 -20.44 1.78 -38.20
C VAL A 803 -21.45 2.79 -37.68
N GLN A 804 -22.12 3.49 -38.60
CA GLN A 804 -23.16 4.47 -38.28
C GLN A 804 -24.55 4.02 -38.74
N PRO A 805 -25.64 4.45 -38.06
CA PRO A 805 -27.00 4.06 -38.42
C PRO A 805 -27.37 4.38 -39.87
N ALA A 806 -26.93 5.53 -40.38
CA ALA A 806 -27.28 6.05 -41.70
C ALA A 806 -26.57 5.36 -42.87
N MET A 807 -25.54 4.54 -42.60
CA MET A 807 -24.76 3.92 -43.68
C MET A 807 -25.61 2.99 -44.54
N ASN A 808 -25.31 2.93 -45.84
CA ASN A 808 -25.84 1.91 -46.74
C ASN A 808 -24.91 0.68 -46.79
N HIS A 809 -25.25 -0.31 -47.63
CA HIS A 809 -24.46 -1.54 -47.74
C HIS A 809 -23.07 -1.30 -48.34
N THR A 810 -22.97 -0.47 -49.38
CA THR A 810 -21.69 -0.11 -50.04
C THR A 810 -20.74 0.60 -49.08
N GLU A 811 -21.25 1.51 -48.26
CA GLU A 811 -20.45 2.22 -47.24
C GLU A 811 -19.97 1.27 -46.14
N LEU A 812 -20.80 0.33 -45.71
CA LEU A 812 -20.39 -0.72 -44.76
C LEU A 812 -19.27 -1.60 -45.37
N ASP A 813 -19.43 -2.00 -46.63
CA ASP A 813 -18.42 -2.80 -47.34
C ASP A 813 -17.10 -2.04 -47.47
N ALA A 814 -17.14 -0.73 -47.72
CA ALA A 814 -15.97 0.13 -47.74
C ALA A 814 -15.26 0.17 -46.37
N VAL A 815 -16.00 0.31 -45.26
CA VAL A 815 -15.44 0.25 -43.90
C VAL A 815 -14.69 -1.07 -43.66
N ILE A 816 -15.27 -2.20 -44.06
CA ILE A 816 -14.65 -3.52 -43.92
C ILE A 816 -13.41 -3.64 -44.81
N THR A 817 -13.49 -3.18 -46.06
CA THR A 817 -12.35 -3.17 -47.01
C THR A 817 -11.20 -2.35 -46.47
N ASP A 818 -11.46 -1.13 -45.98
CA ASP A 818 -10.45 -0.25 -45.41
C ASP A 818 -9.75 -0.89 -44.21
N HIS A 819 -10.52 -1.53 -43.32
CA HIS A 819 -9.98 -2.22 -42.14
C HIS A 819 -8.96 -3.28 -42.54
N TYR A 820 -9.35 -4.20 -43.43
CA TYR A 820 -8.45 -5.28 -43.84
C TYR A 820 -7.34 -4.82 -44.79
N THR A 821 -7.54 -3.73 -45.53
CA THR A 821 -6.47 -3.10 -46.32
C THR A 821 -5.38 -2.57 -45.40
N ALA A 822 -5.75 -1.89 -44.31
CA ALA A 822 -4.80 -1.43 -43.30
C ALA A 822 -4.07 -2.60 -42.62
N GLU A 823 -4.74 -3.71 -42.31
CA GLU A 823 -4.06 -4.90 -41.77
C GLU A 823 -3.10 -5.54 -42.78
N ALA A 824 -3.52 -5.67 -44.04
CA ALA A 824 -2.70 -6.29 -45.09
C ALA A 824 -1.38 -5.53 -45.34
N GLN A 825 -1.35 -4.20 -45.15
CA GLN A 825 -0.12 -3.40 -45.28
C GLN A 825 1.01 -3.87 -44.37
N THR A 826 0.68 -4.48 -43.22
CA THR A 826 1.67 -5.03 -42.28
C THR A 826 2.27 -6.35 -42.74
N LEU A 827 1.69 -7.00 -43.75
CA LEU A 827 2.13 -8.30 -44.28
C LEU A 827 3.19 -8.18 -45.39
N ALA A 828 3.63 -6.95 -45.72
CA ALA A 828 4.63 -6.66 -46.74
C ALA A 828 4.35 -7.40 -48.08
N GLY A 829 5.23 -8.33 -48.48
CA GLY A 829 5.10 -9.06 -49.75
C GLY A 829 3.86 -9.96 -49.87
N ASP A 830 3.23 -10.34 -48.75
CA ASP A 830 2.05 -11.20 -48.75
C ASP A 830 0.73 -10.40 -48.86
N ALA A 831 0.79 -9.07 -48.87
CA ALA A 831 -0.37 -8.18 -48.87
C ALA A 831 -1.28 -8.39 -50.08
N GLU A 832 -0.71 -8.47 -51.29
CA GLU A 832 -1.47 -8.63 -52.55
C GLU A 832 -2.28 -9.93 -52.54
N ALA A 833 -1.64 -11.05 -52.22
CA ALA A 833 -2.30 -12.36 -52.17
C ALA A 833 -3.43 -12.39 -51.11
N ASN A 834 -3.21 -11.78 -49.95
CA ASN A 834 -4.19 -11.72 -48.88
C ASN A 834 -5.40 -10.86 -49.23
N LEU A 835 -5.21 -9.72 -49.88
CA LEU A 835 -6.31 -8.86 -50.33
C LEU A 835 -7.13 -9.49 -51.46
N LEU A 836 -6.47 -10.19 -52.39
CA LEU A 836 -7.16 -10.96 -53.43
C LEU A 836 -7.96 -12.13 -52.85
N LYS A 837 -7.40 -12.85 -51.88
CA LYS A 837 -8.14 -13.90 -51.16
C LYS A 837 -9.33 -13.34 -50.38
N LEU A 838 -9.18 -12.17 -49.73
CA LEU A 838 -10.29 -11.48 -49.08
C LEU A 838 -11.39 -11.11 -50.08
N GLY A 839 -11.01 -10.58 -51.25
CA GLY A 839 -11.94 -10.29 -52.34
C GLY A 839 -12.70 -11.53 -52.83
N GLU A 840 -12.00 -12.68 -52.95
CA GLU A 840 -12.59 -13.97 -53.31
C GLU A 840 -13.63 -14.41 -52.27
N ILE A 841 -13.26 -14.39 -50.99
CA ILE A 841 -14.12 -14.81 -49.87
C ILE A 841 -15.38 -13.94 -49.76
N ARG A 842 -15.26 -12.64 -50.11
CA ARG A 842 -16.38 -11.70 -50.09
C ARG A 842 -17.18 -11.68 -51.39
N GLY A 843 -16.71 -12.35 -52.46
CA GLY A 843 -17.35 -12.30 -53.78
C GLY A 843 -17.26 -10.93 -54.47
N LEU A 844 -16.22 -10.14 -54.15
CA LEU A 844 -16.06 -8.75 -54.60
C LEU A 844 -14.89 -8.55 -55.58
N LEU A 845 -14.33 -9.63 -56.14
CA LEU A 845 -13.25 -9.53 -57.12
C LEU A 845 -13.72 -8.88 -58.42
N THR A 846 -12.96 -7.90 -58.91
CA THR A 846 -13.08 -7.46 -60.30
C THR A 846 -12.51 -8.51 -61.25
N THR A 847 -12.86 -8.45 -62.54
CA THR A 847 -12.34 -9.37 -63.57
C THR A 847 -10.81 -9.40 -63.62
N GLU A 848 -10.17 -8.23 -63.46
CA GLU A 848 -8.71 -8.10 -63.43
C GLU A 848 -8.11 -8.73 -62.16
N GLN A 849 -8.72 -8.49 -61.00
CA GLN A 849 -8.29 -9.08 -59.73
C GLN A 849 -8.44 -10.60 -59.72
N ALA A 850 -9.52 -11.13 -60.31
CA ALA A 850 -9.71 -12.57 -60.45
C ALA A 850 -8.63 -13.22 -61.34
N ALA A 851 -8.29 -12.59 -62.48
CA ALA A 851 -7.19 -13.05 -63.34
C ALA A 851 -5.84 -13.02 -62.62
N ARG A 852 -5.56 -11.94 -61.86
CA ARG A 852 -4.34 -11.83 -61.05
C ARG A 852 -4.28 -12.88 -59.95
N TRP A 853 -5.39 -13.16 -59.28
CA TRP A 853 -5.46 -14.19 -58.24
C TRP A 853 -5.20 -15.59 -58.79
N HIS A 854 -5.77 -15.92 -59.96
CA HIS A 854 -5.48 -17.17 -60.66
C HIS A 854 -4.01 -17.32 -61.03
N ALA A 855 -3.36 -16.26 -61.52
CA ALA A 855 -1.94 -16.28 -61.84
C ALA A 855 -1.07 -16.54 -60.59
N ILE A 856 -1.41 -15.92 -59.46
CA ILE A 856 -0.71 -16.13 -58.19
C ILE A 856 -0.86 -17.57 -57.68
N LYS A 857 -2.07 -18.15 -57.73
CA LYS A 857 -2.28 -19.57 -57.37
C LYS A 857 -1.46 -20.51 -58.26
N ALA A 858 -1.47 -20.28 -59.58
CA ALA A 858 -0.70 -21.07 -60.53
C ALA A 858 0.80 -21.02 -60.25
N ALA A 859 1.36 -19.83 -59.95
CA ALA A 859 2.75 -19.68 -59.56
C ALA A 859 3.09 -20.41 -58.24
N CYS A 860 2.17 -20.39 -57.27
CA CYS A 860 2.31 -21.11 -55.99
C CYS A 860 2.41 -22.64 -56.19
N THR A 861 1.69 -23.17 -57.18
CA THR A 861 1.75 -24.60 -57.54
C THR A 861 2.94 -24.98 -58.44
N ALA A 862 3.50 -24.02 -59.19
CA ALA A 862 4.56 -24.27 -60.18
C ALA A 862 6.00 -24.14 -59.63
N THR A 863 6.19 -23.57 -58.44
CA THR A 863 7.53 -23.38 -57.85
C THR A 863 8.07 -24.72 -57.31
N PRO A 864 9.24 -25.24 -57.76
CA PRO A 864 9.83 -26.45 -57.21
C PRO A 864 10.26 -26.19 -55.76
N ARG A 865 9.57 -26.82 -54.81
CA ARG A 865 9.83 -26.64 -53.37
C ARG A 865 11.13 -27.39 -53.02
N ARG A 866 12.18 -26.66 -52.64
CA ARG A 866 13.44 -27.27 -52.15
C ARG A 866 13.16 -28.04 -50.86
N ALA A 867 13.58 -29.30 -50.85
CA ALA A 867 13.53 -30.21 -49.70
C ALA A 867 14.39 -29.73 -48.53
#